data_AF-A0A6G4X7R6-F1
#
_entry.id   AF-A0A6G4X7R6-F1
#
_cell.length_a   1.000
_cell.length_b   1.000
_cell.length_c   1.000
_cell.angle_alpha   90.00
_cell.angle_beta   90.00
_cell.angle_gamma   90.00
#
_symmetry.space_group_name_H-M   'P 1'
#
loop_
_entity.id
_entity.type
_entity.pdbx_description
1 polymer ?
#
loop_
_entity_poly.entity_id
_entity_poly.type
_entity_poly.pdbx_seq_one_letter_code
_entity_poly.pdbx_strand_id
1 'polypeptide(L)'
;MHVAGQDVDWEALYAESGARRVELPTYAFQHQHYWLAPPAPETRSDESSGAASEEAGFWDAVASGDPGKVAALLAAEGDRDGNGDGDGLSAPLAELLPVLSSWHRRRRDASAVGDWRYRVTWKPLSEGAIGASPDGSAALSGTWLLVHPVADAGSELLEWSTRALTVRGAHVVPLAVAADADRRTLAAGIAEAAGTGTGAGTGTEGEPVAGVLSLLALTGGAHTLHDEIPAGLALTLLLTQALGDAEVDAPLWLATRGAVATVPTEPLESPDQAQVWGLGRVTGLEHPHRWGGLIDLPPALDERSLARLGGVLAAGGPARGPAQGEDQIALRTAGALARRLVRAPQDRGPVTPWRPRGTVLITGGTGALGACVARHLARNGAERLLLTSRRGREAPAAAELADELTALGAEVTVAACDAADREQLAALVAETAERGEPVRAVVHAAGVDSTTELSALTLAELAETVRAKAAGAAHLDELFAEDALDAFVLFSSVSGVWGGSGQGAYAAANAALDAVAERRRARGLAATAVAWGPWADAGMAAHGDDAQVLRRQGLPPMRPELAVHALELAVGGSAAALTVADVEWERFAAGFTAARPSPLLADLPEVRRVLDSDAAPLDAGTSDLRRRLREREPSEQRALLLTTVREQAATVLGHTSSEAVETDRAFRDLGFDSLTAVELRNRCNEVTGLRLPATLVFDYPTPAVLADYLLGELSGSADGEGERALVPAAGGEGEPIAIVGMACRYPGGVNSPEELWRLVAEGRDAISDFPADRGWDIDSIYHPEPGHPGTTYAHAGGFLPGAGDFDAEFFGISPREALAMDPQQRLLLESAWEALERAGIDPATLRGSATGVFTGGSYYDYGADLVQLPEELSGYSSIGRASSVLSGRIAYTLGLEGPAVTVDTACSSSLVALHWAIQALRSGECSLALAGGVTVMSTPE
;
A
#
# COMPACT_ATOMS: atom_id res chain seq x y z
N MET A 1 -32.36 52.66 22.00
CA MET A 1 -33.45 52.29 21.06
C MET A 1 -33.26 50.80 20.77
N HIS A 2 -33.95 49.81 21.33
CA HIS A 2 -34.88 49.64 22.47
C HIS A 2 -34.53 48.26 23.09
N VAL A 3 -34.41 48.15 24.42
CA VAL A 3 -33.86 46.98 25.16
C VAL A 3 -34.95 46.26 25.98
N ALA A 4 -36.12 46.09 25.40
CA ALA A 4 -37.17 45.21 25.91
C ALA A 4 -38.07 44.86 24.73
N GLY A 5 -37.81 43.72 24.09
CA GLY A 5 -38.71 43.20 23.05
C GLY A 5 -40.07 42.90 23.70
N GLN A 6 -41.16 43.40 23.11
CA GLN A 6 -42.47 42.84 23.41
C GLN A 6 -42.60 41.54 22.62
N ASP A 7 -43.11 40.49 23.27
CA ASP A 7 -43.54 39.29 22.58
C ASP A 7 -44.62 39.66 21.58
N VAL A 8 -44.36 39.35 20.31
CA VAL A 8 -45.34 39.53 19.25
C VAL A 8 -46.36 38.41 19.41
N ASP A 9 -47.58 38.78 19.78
CA ASP A 9 -48.71 37.87 19.79
C ASP A 9 -49.15 37.59 18.35
N TRP A 10 -48.51 36.58 17.76
CA TRP A 10 -48.80 36.09 16.42
C TRP A 10 -50.23 35.56 16.30
N GLU A 11 -50.84 35.11 17.40
CA GLU A 11 -52.21 34.63 17.42
C GLU A 11 -53.17 35.81 17.23
N ALA A 12 -52.94 36.93 17.91
CA ALA A 12 -53.67 38.18 17.68
C ALA A 12 -53.44 38.76 16.28
N LEU A 13 -52.22 38.65 15.74
CA LEU A 13 -51.89 39.16 14.40
C LEU A 13 -52.63 38.42 13.27
N TYR A 14 -52.90 37.11 13.46
CA TYR A 14 -53.51 36.26 12.44
C TYR A 14 -54.95 35.81 12.76
N ALA A 15 -55.52 36.25 13.89
CA ALA A 15 -56.87 35.87 14.34
C ALA A 15 -57.97 36.14 13.30
N GLU A 16 -57.84 37.20 12.49
CA GLU A 16 -58.83 37.58 11.48
C GLU A 16 -58.47 37.15 10.04
N SER A 17 -57.30 36.54 9.83
CA SER A 17 -56.84 36.16 8.47
C SER A 17 -57.25 34.74 8.06
N GLY A 18 -57.75 33.93 9.01
CA GLY A 18 -58.01 32.50 8.78
C GLY A 18 -56.73 31.67 8.59
N ALA A 19 -55.56 32.23 8.88
CA ALA A 19 -54.30 31.51 8.78
C ALA A 19 -54.21 30.42 9.86
N ARG A 20 -53.85 29.21 9.44
CA ARG A 20 -53.55 28.07 10.31
C ARG A 20 -52.03 27.90 10.38
N ARG A 21 -51.50 27.59 11.57
CA ARG A 21 -50.13 27.06 11.66
C ARG A 21 -50.10 25.73 10.89
N VAL A 22 -49.19 25.63 9.95
CA VAL A 22 -48.82 24.38 9.29
C VAL A 22 -47.40 24.06 9.75
N GLU A 23 -47.14 22.80 10.07
CA GLU A 23 -45.76 22.37 10.27
C GLU A 23 -44.99 22.55 8.95
N LEU A 24 -43.72 22.93 9.06
CA LEU A 24 -42.85 22.98 7.89
C LEU A 24 -42.74 21.53 7.37
N PRO A 25 -43.12 21.26 6.11
CA PRO A 25 -42.88 19.94 5.55
C PRO A 25 -41.38 19.69 5.54
N THR A 26 -40.98 18.46 5.84
CA THR A 26 -39.60 18.00 5.62
C THR A 26 -39.23 18.16 4.15
N TYR A 27 -37.94 18.21 3.84
CA TYR A 27 -37.47 18.30 2.45
C TYR A 27 -38.15 17.23 1.57
N ALA A 28 -38.68 17.67 0.42
CA ALA A 28 -39.33 16.76 -0.52
C ALA A 28 -38.26 16.15 -1.44
N PHE A 29 -37.67 15.04 -1.01
CA PHE A 29 -36.66 14.29 -1.77
C PHE A 29 -37.12 14.03 -3.21
N GLN A 30 -36.24 14.31 -4.17
CA GLN A 30 -36.42 14.04 -5.60
C GLN A 30 -36.01 12.60 -5.92
N HIS A 31 -36.82 11.66 -5.46
CA HIS A 31 -36.56 10.24 -5.58
C HIS A 31 -36.35 9.77 -7.02
N GLN A 32 -35.19 9.15 -7.27
CA GLN A 32 -34.86 8.39 -8.48
C GLN A 32 -34.70 6.91 -8.14
N HIS A 33 -34.96 6.04 -9.11
CA HIS A 33 -34.92 4.59 -8.91
C HIS A 33 -33.51 4.02 -9.10
N TYR A 34 -33.04 3.25 -8.11
CA TYR A 34 -31.73 2.61 -8.08
C TYR A 34 -31.84 1.15 -7.60
N TRP A 35 -31.89 0.19 -8.52
CA TRP A 35 -31.88 -1.24 -8.19
C TRP A 35 -31.05 -2.04 -9.19
N LEU A 36 -30.18 -2.94 -8.71
CA LEU A 36 -29.31 -3.76 -9.57
C LEU A 36 -30.14 -4.75 -10.40
N ALA A 37 -29.93 -4.75 -11.72
CA ALA A 37 -30.56 -5.69 -12.65
C ALA A 37 -29.59 -6.84 -13.03
N PRO A 38 -30.08 -8.07 -13.26
CA PRO A 38 -29.25 -9.19 -13.72
C PRO A 38 -28.73 -8.97 -15.17
N PRO A 39 -27.50 -9.42 -15.52
CA PRO A 39 -26.87 -9.09 -16.80
C PRO A 39 -27.46 -9.85 -18.01
N ALA A 40 -27.56 -9.15 -19.15
CA ALA A 40 -27.82 -9.71 -20.49
C ALA A 40 -26.53 -9.70 -21.34
N PRO A 41 -26.34 -10.61 -22.32
CA PRO A 41 -25.05 -10.80 -23.00
C PRO A 41 -24.88 -9.98 -24.30
N GLU A 42 -23.79 -9.18 -24.45
CA GLU A 42 -23.42 -8.55 -25.74
C GLU A 42 -21.89 -8.44 -26.02
N THR A 43 -21.58 -8.47 -27.33
CA THR A 43 -20.30 -8.53 -28.06
C THR A 43 -19.63 -7.17 -28.34
N ARG A 44 -18.29 -7.09 -28.36
CA ARG A 44 -17.50 -5.86 -28.68
C ARG A 44 -16.79 -5.91 -30.05
N SER A 45 -16.67 -4.74 -30.69
CA SER A 45 -15.89 -4.44 -31.90
C SER A 45 -14.93 -3.27 -31.64
N ASP A 46 -13.68 -3.33 -32.12
CA ASP A 46 -12.62 -2.32 -31.95
C ASP A 46 -12.18 -1.67 -33.28
N GLU A 47 -11.85 -0.38 -33.24
CA GLU A 47 -11.10 0.35 -34.29
C GLU A 47 -10.06 1.36 -33.75
N SER A 48 -8.88 1.29 -34.37
CA SER A 48 -7.89 2.36 -34.71
C SER A 48 -6.73 2.75 -33.74
N SER A 49 -5.48 2.67 -34.24
CA SER A 49 -4.70 3.83 -34.75
C SER A 49 -3.30 3.41 -35.23
N GLY A 50 -2.79 4.04 -36.29
CA GLY A 50 -1.56 3.63 -37.01
C GLY A 50 -0.48 4.71 -37.07
N ALA A 51 0.78 4.25 -36.97
CA ALA A 51 2.01 4.87 -37.52
C ALA A 51 3.27 3.97 -37.36
N ALA A 52 3.16 2.78 -36.74
CA ALA A 52 4.19 1.73 -36.72
C ALA A 52 3.97 0.62 -37.80
N SER A 53 3.27 0.98 -38.88
CA SER A 53 2.18 0.14 -39.43
C SER A 53 2.54 -0.94 -40.47
N GLU A 54 3.76 -1.02 -40.99
CA GLU A 54 4.09 -2.06 -42.00
C GLU A 54 4.76 -3.28 -41.36
N GLU A 55 5.75 -3.07 -40.50
CA GLU A 55 6.46 -4.16 -39.80
C GLU A 55 5.57 -4.78 -38.69
N ALA A 56 4.77 -3.97 -37.99
CA ALA A 56 3.80 -4.46 -37.00
C ALA A 56 2.69 -5.30 -37.66
N GLY A 57 2.16 -4.85 -38.81
CA GLY A 57 1.12 -5.57 -39.55
C GLY A 57 1.58 -6.95 -40.05
N PHE A 58 2.84 -7.06 -40.49
CA PHE A 58 3.45 -8.35 -40.84
C PHE A 58 3.53 -9.29 -39.63
N TRP A 59 4.04 -8.81 -38.50
CA TRP A 59 4.19 -9.64 -37.30
C TRP A 59 2.86 -10.01 -36.64
N ASP A 60 1.84 -9.16 -36.71
CA ASP A 60 0.47 -9.48 -36.27
C ASP A 60 -0.16 -10.58 -37.14
N ALA A 61 0.06 -10.54 -38.46
CA ALA A 61 -0.36 -11.60 -39.36
C ALA A 61 0.37 -12.93 -39.06
N VAL A 62 1.69 -12.90 -38.82
CA VAL A 62 2.46 -14.08 -38.38
C VAL A 62 1.99 -14.60 -37.01
N ALA A 63 1.64 -13.72 -36.08
CA ALA A 63 1.14 -14.08 -34.75
C ALA A 63 -0.24 -14.76 -34.82
N SER A 64 -1.10 -14.34 -35.77
CA SER A 64 -2.42 -14.93 -35.98
C SER A 64 -2.40 -16.38 -36.50
N GLY A 65 -1.24 -16.83 -37.02
CA GLY A 65 -1.08 -18.18 -37.57
C GLY A 65 -1.82 -18.42 -38.88
N ASP A 66 -2.33 -17.37 -39.52
CA ASP A 66 -3.12 -17.43 -40.75
C ASP A 66 -2.21 -17.30 -42.00
N PRO A 67 -2.03 -18.38 -42.79
CA PRO A 67 -1.22 -18.35 -44.01
C PRO A 67 -1.75 -17.41 -45.08
N GLY A 68 -3.07 -17.21 -45.15
CA GLY A 68 -3.70 -16.34 -46.14
C GLY A 68 -3.42 -14.87 -45.88
N LYS A 69 -3.42 -14.44 -44.61
CA LYS A 69 -3.09 -13.06 -44.24
C LYS A 69 -1.63 -12.70 -44.55
N VAL A 70 -0.70 -13.62 -44.29
CA VAL A 70 0.73 -13.41 -44.57
C VAL A 70 1.02 -13.48 -46.07
N ALA A 71 0.38 -14.39 -46.80
CA ALA A 71 0.48 -14.46 -48.27
C ALA A 71 -0.03 -13.19 -48.94
N ALA A 72 -1.14 -12.61 -48.46
CA ALA A 72 -1.68 -11.36 -48.98
C ALA A 72 -0.75 -10.17 -48.77
N LEU A 73 -0.09 -10.07 -47.61
CA LEU A 73 0.91 -9.03 -47.32
C LEU A 73 2.16 -9.17 -48.20
N LEU A 74 2.67 -10.39 -48.40
CA LEU A 74 3.84 -10.66 -49.24
C LEU A 74 3.55 -10.50 -50.74
N ALA A 75 2.33 -10.82 -51.19
CA ALA A 75 1.90 -10.62 -52.57
C ALA A 75 1.79 -9.14 -52.94
N ALA A 76 1.45 -8.27 -51.99
CA ALA A 76 1.38 -6.82 -52.19
C ALA A 76 2.75 -6.17 -52.50
N GLU A 77 3.86 -6.78 -52.08
CA GLU A 77 5.22 -6.33 -52.42
C GLU A 77 5.79 -7.00 -53.69
N GLY A 78 5.31 -8.21 -54.03
CA GLY A 78 5.78 -9.01 -55.16
C GLY A 78 5.27 -8.59 -56.55
N ASP A 79 4.26 -7.72 -56.62
CA ASP A 79 3.58 -7.37 -57.88
C ASP A 79 4.28 -6.26 -58.70
N ARG A 80 5.62 -6.31 -58.78
CA ARG A 80 6.40 -5.50 -59.74
C ARG A 80 6.71 -6.23 -61.05
N ASP A 81 6.59 -7.56 -61.07
CA ASP A 81 6.91 -8.40 -62.23
C ASP A 81 5.76 -9.32 -62.67
N GLY A 82 4.49 -8.88 -62.54
CA GLY A 82 3.35 -9.28 -63.39
C GLY A 82 3.13 -10.77 -63.75
N ASN A 83 3.59 -11.73 -62.94
CA ASN A 83 3.41 -13.15 -63.21
C ASN A 83 3.58 -13.99 -61.92
N GLY A 84 2.50 -14.43 -61.28
CA GLY A 84 2.58 -15.49 -60.27
C GLY A 84 1.41 -15.59 -59.29
N ASP A 85 0.68 -16.69 -59.39
CA ASP A 85 -0.43 -17.16 -58.55
C ASP A 85 -0.22 -16.94 -57.03
N GLY A 86 -1.01 -16.04 -56.43
CA GLY A 86 -1.04 -15.81 -54.97
C GLY A 86 -1.47 -17.03 -54.13
N ASP A 87 -1.98 -18.09 -54.78
CA ASP A 87 -2.35 -19.37 -54.15
C ASP A 87 -1.15 -20.30 -53.89
N GLY A 88 0.02 -20.03 -54.49
CA GLY A 88 1.20 -20.89 -54.38
C GLY A 88 2.00 -20.77 -53.08
N LEU A 89 1.83 -19.68 -52.33
CA LEU A 89 2.61 -19.37 -51.10
C LEU A 89 1.94 -19.90 -49.83
N SER A 90 0.63 -20.15 -49.84
CA SER A 90 -0.14 -20.55 -48.65
C SER A 90 0.30 -21.90 -48.07
N ALA A 91 0.62 -22.89 -48.90
CA ALA A 91 1.05 -24.21 -48.44
C ALA A 91 2.46 -24.21 -47.81
N PRO A 92 3.50 -23.60 -48.43
CA PRO A 92 4.80 -23.42 -47.76
C PRO A 92 4.74 -22.55 -46.49
N LEU A 93 3.89 -21.51 -46.48
CA LEU A 93 3.70 -20.66 -45.31
C LEU A 93 3.01 -21.40 -44.16
N ALA A 94 2.06 -22.30 -44.44
CA ALA A 94 1.43 -23.12 -43.39
C ALA A 94 2.42 -24.00 -42.62
N GLU A 95 3.49 -24.48 -43.26
CA GLU A 95 4.56 -25.24 -42.60
C GLU A 95 5.54 -24.34 -41.84
N LEU A 96 5.84 -23.13 -42.36
CA LEU A 96 6.82 -22.22 -41.76
C LEU A 96 6.24 -21.31 -40.66
N LEU A 97 4.94 -21.01 -40.69
CA LEU A 97 4.30 -20.06 -39.77
C LEU A 97 4.37 -20.47 -38.30
N PRO A 98 4.19 -21.75 -37.92
CA PRO A 98 4.41 -22.16 -36.53
C PRO A 98 5.85 -21.91 -36.06
N VAL A 99 6.83 -22.09 -36.95
CA VAL A 99 8.25 -21.84 -36.65
C VAL A 99 8.54 -20.34 -36.54
N LEU A 100 8.01 -19.52 -37.45
CA LEU A 100 8.16 -18.06 -37.43
C LEU A 100 7.40 -17.41 -36.27
N SER A 101 6.18 -17.85 -35.98
CA SER A 101 5.38 -17.40 -34.83
C SER A 101 6.05 -17.78 -33.52
N SER A 102 6.56 -19.01 -33.39
CA SER A 102 7.34 -19.41 -32.21
C SER A 102 8.65 -18.64 -32.09
N TRP A 103 9.34 -18.35 -33.21
CA TRP A 103 10.55 -17.53 -33.23
C TRP A 103 10.27 -16.07 -32.82
N HIS A 104 9.23 -15.45 -33.38
CA HIS A 104 8.84 -14.08 -33.07
C HIS A 104 8.38 -13.94 -31.62
N ARG A 105 7.58 -14.89 -31.14
CA ARG A 105 7.17 -14.96 -29.73
C ARG A 105 8.38 -15.06 -28.81
N ARG A 106 9.31 -16.00 -29.07
CA ARG A 106 10.58 -16.11 -28.33
C ARG A 106 11.40 -14.82 -28.36
N ARG A 107 11.43 -14.11 -29.49
CA ARG A 107 12.17 -12.85 -29.63
C ARG A 107 11.52 -11.71 -28.84
N ARG A 108 10.18 -11.61 -28.86
CA ARG A 108 9.42 -10.63 -28.08
C ARG A 108 9.53 -10.91 -26.59
N ASP A 109 9.39 -12.18 -26.18
CA ASP A 109 9.55 -12.64 -24.81
C ASP A 109 10.98 -12.37 -24.29
N ALA A 110 12.02 -12.64 -25.10
CA ALA A 110 13.40 -12.33 -24.74
C ALA A 110 13.66 -10.81 -24.65
N SER A 111 12.99 -10.00 -25.47
CA SER A 111 13.06 -8.54 -25.37
C SER A 111 12.42 -8.05 -24.07
N ALA A 112 11.21 -8.51 -23.75
CA ALA A 112 10.51 -8.17 -22.52
C ALA A 112 11.32 -8.55 -21.27
N VAL A 113 11.85 -9.78 -21.24
CA VAL A 113 12.72 -10.23 -20.14
C VAL A 113 14.02 -9.42 -20.06
N GLY A 114 14.55 -8.94 -21.19
CA GLY A 114 15.71 -8.04 -21.21
C GLY A 114 15.45 -6.72 -20.48
N ASP A 115 14.24 -6.17 -20.62
CA ASP A 115 13.84 -4.89 -20.05
C ASP A 115 13.48 -4.96 -18.55
N TRP A 116 13.25 -6.16 -18.02
CA TRP A 116 12.94 -6.40 -16.60
C TRP A 116 14.17 -6.49 -15.69
N ARG A 117 15.38 -6.45 -16.26
CA ARG A 117 16.62 -6.76 -15.53
C ARG A 117 17.29 -5.50 -14.99
N TYR A 118 17.55 -5.51 -13.68
CA TYR A 118 18.27 -4.47 -12.97
C TYR A 118 19.33 -5.08 -12.05
N ARG A 119 20.29 -4.26 -11.66
CA ARG A 119 21.29 -4.61 -10.65
C ARG A 119 21.61 -3.41 -9.79
N VAL A 120 22.07 -3.70 -8.58
CA VAL A 120 22.63 -2.70 -7.68
C VAL A 120 24.07 -2.41 -8.08
N THR A 121 24.44 -1.14 -8.08
CA THR A 121 25.82 -0.69 -8.26
C THR A 121 26.16 0.39 -7.25
N TRP A 122 27.46 0.63 -7.07
CA TRP A 122 27.99 1.60 -6.13
C TRP A 122 28.73 2.71 -6.88
N LYS A 123 28.17 3.92 -6.83
CA LYS A 123 28.66 5.10 -7.54
C LYS A 123 29.56 5.92 -6.61
N PRO A 124 30.80 6.25 -7.00
CA PRO A 124 31.66 7.12 -6.19
C PRO A 124 31.05 8.51 -6.00
N LEU A 125 31.04 8.97 -4.76
CA LEU A 125 30.66 10.34 -4.39
C LEU A 125 31.89 11.24 -4.39
N SER A 126 31.72 12.51 -4.80
CA SER A 126 32.77 13.50 -4.68
C SER A 126 32.94 13.94 -3.23
N GLU A 127 34.17 14.21 -2.79
CA GLU A 127 34.45 14.69 -1.42
C GLU A 127 33.70 15.99 -1.07
N GLY A 128 33.38 16.80 -2.09
CA GLY A 128 32.52 17.99 -1.94
C GLY A 128 31.05 17.67 -1.69
N ALA A 129 30.51 16.62 -2.33
CA ALA A 129 29.12 16.19 -2.15
C ALA A 129 28.85 15.63 -0.74
N ILE A 130 29.86 15.01 -0.12
CA ILE A 130 29.75 14.46 1.24
C ILE A 130 30.29 15.41 2.33
N GLY A 131 30.51 16.70 2.03
CA GLY A 131 30.98 17.66 3.05
C GLY A 131 32.34 17.33 3.69
N ALA A 132 33.15 16.48 3.04
CA ALA A 132 34.43 15.99 3.55
C ALA A 132 35.62 16.91 3.21
N SER A 133 35.37 18.05 2.53
CA SER A 133 36.41 19.03 2.20
C SER A 133 37.07 19.64 3.45
N PRO A 134 38.39 19.91 3.45
CA PRO A 134 39.12 20.55 4.56
C PRO A 134 38.57 21.94 4.96
N ASP A 135 37.86 22.61 4.06
CA ASP A 135 37.33 23.97 4.25
C ASP A 135 36.00 24.03 5.04
N GLY A 136 35.51 22.90 5.58
CA GLY A 136 34.67 22.87 6.79
C GLY A 136 33.25 23.46 6.72
N SER A 137 32.56 23.47 5.58
CA SER A 137 31.25 24.14 5.48
C SER A 137 30.05 23.36 6.05
N ALA A 138 30.17 22.06 6.32
CA ALA A 138 29.11 21.25 6.92
C ALA A 138 29.49 20.87 8.36
N ALA A 139 28.91 21.59 9.32
CA ALA A 139 29.03 21.32 10.75
C ALA A 139 27.79 20.57 11.25
N LEU A 140 27.99 19.65 12.19
CA LEU A 140 26.94 19.09 13.01
C LEU A 140 26.61 20.08 14.13
N SER A 141 25.36 20.09 14.56
CA SER A 141 24.89 20.93 15.67
C SER A 141 23.95 20.12 16.55
N GLY A 142 23.72 20.61 17.77
CA GLY A 142 22.85 20.00 18.77
C GLY A 142 23.36 18.67 19.33
N THR A 143 22.48 18.00 20.06
CA THR A 143 22.76 16.72 20.71
C THR A 143 22.63 15.56 19.73
N TRP A 144 23.62 14.68 19.68
CA TRP A 144 23.61 13.45 18.89
C TRP A 144 23.63 12.24 19.81
N LEU A 145 22.64 11.37 19.68
CA LEU A 145 22.63 10.09 20.38
C LEU A 145 23.53 9.10 19.62
N LEU A 146 24.55 8.56 20.29
CA LEU A 146 25.38 7.49 19.76
C LEU A 146 24.98 6.19 20.45
N VAL A 147 24.13 5.41 19.79
CA VAL A 147 23.54 4.20 20.35
C VAL A 147 24.45 3.01 20.07
N HIS A 148 24.86 2.29 21.11
CA HIS A 148 25.80 1.17 20.99
C HIS A 148 25.44 0.03 21.96
N PRO A 149 25.82 -1.22 21.68
CA PRO A 149 25.59 -2.29 22.64
C PRO A 149 26.49 -2.10 23.87
N VAL A 150 26.01 -2.51 25.05
CA VAL A 150 26.78 -2.44 26.31
C VAL A 150 28.14 -3.15 26.19
N ALA A 151 28.20 -4.24 25.42
CA ALA A 151 29.43 -4.99 25.17
C ALA A 151 30.53 -4.17 24.47
N ASP A 152 30.17 -3.11 23.73
CA ASP A 152 31.10 -2.26 22.98
C ASP A 152 31.56 -1.03 23.78
N ALA A 153 31.23 -0.95 25.08
CA ALA A 153 31.69 0.13 25.94
C ALA A 153 33.22 0.22 25.95
N GLY A 154 33.77 1.37 25.54
CA GLY A 154 35.22 1.59 25.42
C GLY A 154 35.88 0.92 24.21
N SER A 155 35.10 0.47 23.21
CA SER A 155 35.66 -0.05 21.96
C SER A 155 36.28 1.06 21.10
N GLU A 156 37.30 0.72 20.31
CA GLU A 156 37.92 1.63 19.33
C GLU A 156 36.89 2.24 18.37
N LEU A 157 35.87 1.45 17.98
CA LEU A 157 34.82 1.90 17.10
C LEU A 157 33.92 2.97 17.74
N LEU A 158 33.56 2.80 19.02
CA LEU A 158 32.76 3.76 19.76
C LEU A 158 33.53 5.08 19.92
N GLU A 159 34.82 5.02 20.26
CA GLU A 159 35.69 6.19 20.37
C GLU A 159 35.84 6.90 19.01
N TRP A 160 36.08 6.14 17.94
CA TRP A 160 36.21 6.65 16.58
C TRP A 160 34.91 7.33 16.09
N SER A 161 33.75 6.72 16.35
CA SER A 161 32.43 7.26 15.97
C SER A 161 32.09 8.51 16.78
N THR A 162 32.40 8.53 18.07
CA THR A 162 32.28 9.71 18.94
C THR A 162 33.11 10.86 18.37
N ARG A 163 34.37 10.60 18.03
CA ARG A 163 35.26 11.61 17.47
C ARG A 163 34.80 12.11 16.10
N ALA A 164 34.25 11.25 15.24
CA ALA A 164 33.70 11.64 13.94
C ALA A 164 32.59 12.70 14.08
N LEU A 165 31.75 12.56 15.11
CA LEU A 165 30.68 13.51 15.44
C LEU A 165 31.23 14.77 16.14
N THR A 166 32.06 14.63 17.18
CA THR A 166 32.59 15.77 17.97
C THR A 166 33.46 16.71 17.14
N VAL A 167 34.31 16.18 16.25
CA VAL A 167 35.16 17.02 15.37
C VAL A 167 34.33 17.90 14.43
N ARG A 168 33.09 17.50 14.15
CA ARG A 168 32.13 18.28 13.34
C ARG A 168 31.22 19.20 14.16
N GLY A 169 31.36 19.23 15.49
CA GLY A 169 30.63 20.16 16.36
C GLY A 169 29.41 19.59 17.08
N ALA A 170 29.14 18.28 16.95
CA ALA A 170 28.04 17.64 17.68
C ALA A 170 28.34 17.47 19.18
N HIS A 171 27.34 17.68 20.03
CA HIS A 171 27.37 17.23 21.42
C HIS A 171 26.94 15.76 21.48
N VAL A 172 27.88 14.84 21.72
CA VAL A 172 27.61 13.39 21.63
C VAL A 172 27.20 12.84 22.99
N VAL A 173 26.04 12.19 23.04
CA VAL A 173 25.54 11.46 24.21
C VAL A 173 25.54 9.96 23.87
N PRO A 174 26.46 9.16 24.45
CA PRO A 174 26.46 7.72 24.25
C PRO A 174 25.28 7.07 24.99
N LEU A 175 24.52 6.23 24.30
CA LEU A 175 23.42 5.44 24.85
C LEU A 175 23.74 3.96 24.73
N ALA A 176 24.04 3.32 25.86
CA ALA A 176 24.36 1.90 25.92
C ALA A 176 23.08 1.04 25.98
N VAL A 177 22.97 0.04 25.11
CA VAL A 177 21.80 -0.84 25.00
C VAL A 177 22.18 -2.28 25.36
N ALA A 178 21.44 -2.89 26.27
CA ALA A 178 21.63 -4.29 26.63
C ALA A 178 21.13 -5.22 25.52
N ALA A 179 21.73 -6.41 25.40
CA ALA A 179 21.35 -7.37 24.35
C ALA A 179 19.92 -7.91 24.50
N ASP A 180 19.37 -7.87 25.72
CA ASP A 180 18.02 -8.27 26.10
C ASP A 180 17.07 -7.08 26.33
N ALA A 181 17.45 -5.87 25.87
CA ALA A 181 16.61 -4.69 26.02
C ALA A 181 15.27 -4.85 25.29
N ASP A 182 14.18 -4.42 25.94
CA ASP A 182 12.85 -4.32 25.33
C ASP A 182 12.55 -2.88 24.85
N ARG A 183 11.50 -2.74 24.02
CA ARG A 183 11.04 -1.46 23.44
C ARG A 183 10.84 -0.38 24.51
N ARG A 184 10.25 -0.75 25.65
CA ARG A 184 9.91 0.18 26.74
C ARG A 184 11.15 0.69 27.48
N THR A 185 12.08 -0.20 27.80
CA THR A 185 13.34 0.13 28.48
C THR A 185 14.21 1.00 27.58
N LEU A 186 14.23 0.70 26.28
CA LEU A 186 14.95 1.50 25.30
C LEU A 186 14.32 2.90 25.14
N ALA A 187 12.99 3.01 25.06
CA ALA A 187 12.29 4.29 25.00
C ALA A 187 12.56 5.16 26.23
N ALA A 188 12.54 4.57 27.43
CA ALA A 188 12.88 5.27 28.66
C ALA A 188 14.34 5.78 28.67
N GLY A 189 15.29 4.95 28.22
CA GLY A 189 16.69 5.34 28.10
C GLY A 189 16.92 6.44 27.06
N ILE A 190 16.18 6.43 25.95
CA ILE A 190 16.19 7.51 24.96
C ILE A 190 15.64 8.80 25.57
N ALA A 191 14.51 8.75 26.26
CA ALA A 191 13.90 9.94 26.89
C ALA A 191 14.80 10.54 27.99
N GLU A 192 15.49 9.70 28.77
CA GLU A 192 16.49 10.15 29.73
C GLU A 192 17.68 10.82 29.04
N ALA A 193 18.23 10.20 28.00
CA ALA A 193 19.35 10.74 27.23
C ALA A 193 19.00 12.03 26.47
N ALA A 194 17.74 12.18 26.06
CA ALA A 194 17.21 13.37 25.41
C ALA A 194 16.82 14.49 26.39
N GLY A 195 16.82 14.22 27.70
CA GLY A 195 16.40 15.19 28.72
C GLY A 195 14.89 15.44 28.78
N THR A 196 14.07 14.55 28.23
CA THR A 196 12.59 14.64 28.18
C THR A 196 11.88 13.81 29.25
N GLY A 197 12.63 13.09 30.10
CA GLY A 197 12.06 12.26 31.18
C GLY A 197 11.37 13.06 32.30
N THR A 198 10.28 12.50 32.85
CA THR A 198 9.45 13.05 33.94
C THR A 198 10.12 13.04 35.33
N GLY A 199 11.45 12.94 35.39
CA GLY A 199 12.22 12.93 36.64
C GLY A 199 12.33 14.33 37.25
N ALA A 200 11.73 14.52 38.42
CA ALA A 200 11.87 15.74 39.21
C ALA A 200 13.36 16.03 39.54
N GLY A 201 13.97 16.99 38.85
CA GLY A 201 15.33 17.43 39.15
C GLY A 201 15.93 18.39 38.11
N THR A 202 15.90 19.68 38.41
CA THR A 202 16.75 20.76 37.85
C THR A 202 16.67 21.06 36.34
N GLY A 203 15.68 21.84 35.92
CA GLY A 203 15.88 23.24 35.54
C GLY A 203 16.69 23.63 34.29
N THR A 204 16.95 22.73 33.33
CA THR A 204 17.41 23.11 31.98
C THR A 204 16.63 22.31 30.95
N GLU A 205 15.84 22.98 30.11
CA GLU A 205 15.31 22.39 28.87
C GLU A 205 16.48 21.79 28.10
N GLY A 206 16.51 20.46 27.94
CA GLY A 206 17.53 19.79 27.17
C GLY A 206 17.51 20.26 25.72
N GLU A 207 18.67 20.49 25.11
CA GLU A 207 18.72 20.76 23.67
C GLU A 207 18.11 19.56 22.92
N PRO A 208 17.21 19.80 21.94
CA PRO A 208 16.58 18.73 21.20
C PRO A 208 17.62 17.86 20.48
N VAL A 209 17.35 16.56 20.43
CA VAL A 209 18.21 15.60 19.70
C VAL A 209 18.20 15.97 18.22
N ALA A 210 19.37 16.23 17.66
CA ALA A 210 19.58 16.66 16.28
C ALA A 210 19.94 15.50 15.34
N GLY A 211 20.32 14.33 15.88
CA GLY A 211 20.57 13.12 15.11
C GLY A 211 20.84 11.91 15.99
N VAL A 212 20.66 10.72 15.41
CA VAL A 212 20.92 9.44 16.06
C VAL A 212 21.83 8.61 15.16
N LEU A 213 22.98 8.16 15.68
CA LEU A 213 23.84 7.18 15.01
C LEU A 213 23.78 5.87 15.80
N SER A 214 23.27 4.81 15.18
CA SER A 214 23.15 3.49 15.78
C SER A 214 24.23 2.54 15.28
N LEU A 215 24.97 1.96 16.22
CA LEU A 215 25.94 0.88 16.02
C LEU A 215 25.35 -0.50 16.34
N LEU A 216 24.05 -0.59 16.67
CA LEU A 216 23.42 -1.83 17.16
C LEU A 216 23.44 -2.97 16.15
N ALA A 217 23.45 -2.67 14.84
CA ALA A 217 23.55 -3.67 13.80
C ALA A 217 24.84 -4.50 13.87
N LEU A 218 25.89 -3.98 14.53
CA LEU A 218 27.17 -4.66 14.71
C LEU A 218 27.14 -5.71 15.83
N THR A 219 26.05 -5.76 16.60
CA THR A 219 25.87 -6.76 17.66
C THR A 219 25.81 -8.14 17.03
N GLY A 220 26.85 -8.94 17.27
CA GLY A 220 26.94 -10.32 16.79
C GLY A 220 26.08 -11.29 17.59
N GLY A 221 25.90 -12.49 17.03
CA GLY A 221 25.13 -13.56 17.66
C GLY A 221 23.63 -13.44 17.47
N ALA A 222 22.91 -14.44 17.98
CA ALA A 222 21.47 -14.53 17.91
C ALA A 222 20.79 -13.80 19.08
N HIS A 223 19.54 -13.38 18.88
CA HIS A 223 18.74 -12.80 19.95
C HIS A 223 18.40 -13.86 21.02
N THR A 224 18.32 -13.45 22.29
CA THR A 224 18.22 -14.37 23.44
C THR A 224 16.91 -15.16 23.51
N LEU A 225 15.80 -14.57 23.05
CA LEU A 225 14.47 -15.19 23.05
C LEU A 225 14.03 -15.72 21.68
N HIS A 226 14.73 -15.33 20.63
CA HIS A 226 14.40 -15.63 19.24
C HIS A 226 15.72 -15.92 18.51
N ASP A 227 16.27 -17.12 18.71
CA ASP A 227 17.62 -17.46 18.26
C ASP A 227 17.73 -17.55 16.72
N GLU A 228 16.61 -17.47 16.02
CA GLU A 228 16.54 -17.45 14.56
C GLU A 228 16.87 -16.11 13.93
N ILE A 229 16.91 -15.03 14.73
CA ILE A 229 17.24 -13.68 14.24
C ILE A 229 18.53 -13.14 14.87
N PRO A 230 19.34 -12.39 14.11
CA PRO A 230 20.51 -11.71 14.66
C PRO A 230 20.10 -10.70 15.73
N ALA A 231 20.86 -10.62 16.83
CA ALA A 231 20.61 -9.66 17.91
C ALA A 231 20.60 -8.22 17.39
N GLY A 232 21.53 -7.87 16.48
CA GLY A 232 21.59 -6.54 15.88
C GLY A 232 20.35 -6.15 15.07
N LEU A 233 19.68 -7.12 14.42
CA LEU A 233 18.43 -6.86 13.70
C LEU A 233 17.28 -6.57 14.67
N ALA A 234 17.13 -7.42 15.70
CA ALA A 234 16.10 -7.26 16.73
C ALA A 234 16.22 -5.90 17.43
N LEU A 235 17.43 -5.55 17.89
CA LEU A 235 17.71 -4.28 18.55
C LEU A 235 17.48 -3.08 17.64
N THR A 236 17.71 -3.20 16.34
CA THR A 236 17.46 -2.13 15.36
C THR A 236 15.96 -1.87 15.16
N LEU A 237 15.14 -2.92 15.09
CA LEU A 237 13.68 -2.78 15.06
C LEU A 237 13.18 -2.09 16.34
N LEU A 238 13.62 -2.58 17.50
CA LEU A 238 13.24 -2.01 18.79
C LEU A 238 13.68 -0.55 18.92
N LEU A 239 14.87 -0.17 18.46
CA LEU A 239 15.33 1.22 18.45
C LEU A 239 14.43 2.12 17.59
N THR A 240 14.08 1.64 16.38
CA THR A 240 13.22 2.39 15.46
C THR A 240 11.85 2.67 16.10
N GLN A 241 11.28 1.68 16.78
CA GLN A 241 10.02 1.80 17.51
C GLN A 241 10.15 2.70 18.75
N ALA A 242 11.19 2.50 19.55
CA ALA A 242 11.43 3.23 20.79
C ALA A 242 11.68 4.73 20.56
N LEU A 243 12.31 5.11 19.44
CA LEU A 243 12.43 6.51 19.05
C LEU A 243 11.06 7.16 18.79
N GLY A 244 10.10 6.40 18.29
CA GLY A 244 8.73 6.86 18.10
C GLY A 244 7.99 7.02 19.43
N ASP A 245 8.13 6.03 20.33
CA ASP A 245 7.53 6.08 21.67
C ASP A 245 8.10 7.22 22.52
N ALA A 246 9.37 7.58 22.32
CA ALA A 246 10.03 8.67 23.02
C ALA A 246 9.85 10.03 22.34
N GLU A 247 9.06 10.11 21.25
CA GLU A 247 8.80 11.33 20.48
C GLU A 247 10.08 12.03 19.99
N VAL A 248 11.10 11.24 19.61
CA VAL A 248 12.36 11.76 19.06
C VAL A 248 12.30 11.77 17.54
N ASP A 249 12.09 12.96 16.97
CA ASP A 249 11.99 13.18 15.52
C ASP A 249 13.36 13.33 14.81
N ALA A 250 14.45 13.05 15.51
CA ALA A 250 15.80 13.17 14.97
C ALA A 250 16.11 12.12 13.87
N PRO A 251 16.91 12.46 12.85
CA PRO A 251 17.28 11.52 11.80
C PRO A 251 18.13 10.35 12.34
N LEU A 252 17.64 9.12 12.13
CA LEU A 252 18.27 7.86 12.47
C LEU A 252 19.21 7.39 11.35
N TRP A 253 20.47 7.20 11.71
CA TRP A 253 21.51 6.59 10.88
C TRP A 253 21.86 5.21 11.42
N LEU A 254 21.75 4.18 10.57
CA LEU A 254 22.06 2.80 10.89
C LEU A 254 23.42 2.43 10.31
N ALA A 255 24.39 2.12 11.17
CA ALA A 255 25.75 1.76 10.76
C ALA A 255 25.95 0.24 10.75
N THR A 256 26.45 -0.29 9.65
CA THR A 256 26.88 -1.68 9.48
C THR A 256 28.37 -1.75 9.15
N ARG A 257 28.96 -2.95 9.07
CA ARG A 257 30.34 -3.15 8.60
C ARG A 257 30.47 -4.49 7.89
N GLY A 258 30.77 -4.44 6.59
CA GLY A 258 30.88 -5.63 5.75
C GLY A 258 29.51 -6.25 5.41
N ALA A 259 28.43 -5.44 5.47
CA ALA A 259 27.08 -5.86 5.13
C ALA A 259 26.78 -5.76 3.63
N VAL A 260 27.61 -5.03 2.88
CA VAL A 260 27.47 -4.83 1.43
C VAL A 260 28.82 -5.00 0.72
N ALA A 261 28.79 -5.59 -0.48
CA ALA A 261 29.94 -5.61 -1.37
C ALA A 261 29.83 -4.47 -2.39
N THR A 262 30.85 -3.63 -2.48
CA THR A 262 30.87 -2.48 -3.41
C THR A 262 31.36 -2.87 -4.80
N VAL A 263 32.11 -3.96 -4.87
CA VAL A 263 32.57 -4.62 -6.10
C VAL A 263 32.44 -6.14 -5.96
N PRO A 264 32.29 -6.90 -7.05
CA PRO A 264 32.05 -8.36 -6.98
C PRO A 264 33.15 -9.18 -6.28
N THR A 265 34.37 -8.66 -6.21
CA THR A 265 35.52 -9.33 -5.59
C THR A 265 35.72 -8.97 -4.11
N GLU A 266 34.92 -8.05 -3.58
CA GLU A 266 35.01 -7.65 -2.19
C GLU A 266 34.38 -8.73 -1.29
N PRO A 267 35.08 -9.20 -0.25
CA PRO A 267 34.51 -10.18 0.66
C PRO A 267 33.39 -9.54 1.50
N LEU A 268 32.24 -10.21 1.54
CA LEU A 268 31.13 -9.87 2.42
C LEU A 268 31.32 -10.56 3.77
N GLU A 269 31.85 -9.84 4.76
CA GLU A 269 32.22 -10.41 6.06
C GLU A 269 31.01 -10.66 6.97
N SER A 270 29.98 -9.83 6.88
CA SER A 270 28.85 -9.80 7.83
C SER A 270 27.50 -9.88 7.09
N PRO A 271 27.16 -11.00 6.44
CA PRO A 271 25.91 -11.13 5.67
C PRO A 271 24.65 -10.93 6.51
N ASP A 272 24.69 -11.23 7.81
CA ASP A 272 23.56 -11.04 8.73
C ASP A 272 23.18 -9.56 8.87
N GLN A 273 24.16 -8.66 8.74
CA GLN A 273 23.92 -7.21 8.81
C GLN A 273 23.21 -6.68 7.55
N ALA A 274 23.18 -7.42 6.44
CA ALA A 274 22.37 -7.05 5.27
C ALA A 274 20.87 -7.04 5.59
N GLN A 275 20.44 -7.79 6.61
CA GLN A 275 19.05 -7.77 7.09
C GLN A 275 18.66 -6.37 7.60
N VAL A 276 19.59 -5.67 8.27
CA VAL A 276 19.38 -4.29 8.73
C VAL A 276 19.25 -3.32 7.55
N TRP A 277 19.94 -3.57 6.43
CA TRP A 277 19.75 -2.80 5.21
C TRP A 277 18.34 -2.98 4.62
N GLY A 278 17.81 -4.21 4.65
CA GLY A 278 16.43 -4.49 4.24
C GLY A 278 15.42 -3.74 5.11
N LEU A 279 15.54 -3.89 6.44
CA LEU A 279 14.68 -3.21 7.42
C LEU A 279 14.78 -1.67 7.29
N GLY A 280 15.99 -1.12 7.23
CA GLY A 280 16.24 0.31 7.18
C GLY A 280 15.66 1.00 5.94
N ARG A 281 15.68 0.32 4.77
CA ARG A 281 14.99 0.84 3.58
C ARG A 281 13.49 1.02 3.82
N VAL A 282 12.85 0.10 4.54
CA VAL A 282 11.43 0.23 4.91
C VAL A 282 11.24 1.31 5.97
N THR A 283 12.16 1.45 6.92
CA THR A 283 12.14 2.59 7.88
C THR A 283 12.15 3.93 7.16
N GLY A 284 12.93 4.09 6.09
CA GLY A 284 12.94 5.29 5.27
C GLY A 284 11.67 5.57 4.48
N LEU A 285 10.82 4.56 4.26
CA LEU A 285 9.52 4.68 3.60
C LEU A 285 8.40 5.00 4.60
N GLU A 286 8.38 4.33 5.76
CA GLU A 286 7.33 4.49 6.77
C GLU A 286 7.57 5.68 7.71
N HIS A 287 8.83 6.05 7.95
CA HIS A 287 9.22 7.11 8.87
C HIS A 287 10.18 8.12 8.21
N PRO A 288 9.80 8.75 7.08
CA PRO A 288 10.70 9.59 6.28
C PRO A 288 11.21 10.83 7.04
N HIS A 289 10.48 11.31 8.04
CA HIS A 289 10.85 12.46 8.89
C HIS A 289 11.96 12.10 9.90
N ARG A 290 12.03 10.84 10.34
CA ARG A 290 13.01 10.33 11.32
C ARG A 290 14.16 9.56 10.67
N TRP A 291 14.25 9.54 9.35
CA TRP A 291 15.21 8.71 8.65
C TRP A 291 16.40 9.50 8.12
N GLY A 292 17.60 9.16 8.60
CA GLY A 292 18.86 9.66 8.10
C GLY A 292 19.39 8.80 6.95
N GLY A 293 19.67 7.52 7.23
CA GLY A 293 20.19 6.60 6.21
C GLY A 293 20.92 5.37 6.75
N LEU A 294 21.48 4.60 5.83
CA LEU A 294 22.31 3.41 6.02
C LEU A 294 23.77 3.73 5.65
N ILE A 295 24.71 3.35 6.52
CA ILE A 295 26.14 3.52 6.27
C ILE A 295 26.87 2.21 6.54
N ASP A 296 27.53 1.64 5.52
CA ASP A 296 28.48 0.53 5.73
C ASP A 296 29.87 1.09 5.99
N LEU A 297 30.37 0.91 7.20
CA LEU A 297 31.64 1.39 7.70
C LEU A 297 32.83 0.65 7.07
N PRO A 298 34.00 1.29 6.96
CA PRO A 298 35.17 0.68 6.35
C PRO A 298 35.76 -0.43 7.23
N PRO A 299 36.49 -1.39 6.63
CA PRO A 299 37.22 -2.40 7.38
C PRO A 299 38.41 -1.84 8.17
N ALA A 300 38.93 -0.65 7.82
CA ALA A 300 39.98 0.04 8.57
C ALA A 300 39.48 1.41 9.03
N LEU A 301 39.60 1.70 10.32
CA LEU A 301 39.20 2.96 10.93
C LEU A 301 40.39 3.93 10.88
N ASP A 302 40.36 4.90 9.96
CA ASP A 302 41.42 5.89 9.76
C ASP A 302 40.88 7.33 9.80
N GLU A 303 41.77 8.32 9.79
CA GLU A 303 41.39 9.75 9.82
C GLU A 303 40.56 10.18 8.61
N ARG A 304 40.77 9.55 7.45
CA ARG A 304 40.06 9.91 6.21
C ARG A 304 38.62 9.42 6.28
N SER A 305 38.43 8.17 6.67
CA SER A 305 37.11 7.59 6.90
C SER A 305 36.36 8.29 8.02
N LEU A 306 37.05 8.74 9.08
CA LEU A 306 36.46 9.56 10.15
C LEU A 306 35.88 10.86 9.60
N ALA A 307 36.67 11.59 8.80
CA ALA A 307 36.25 12.83 8.18
C ALA A 307 35.06 12.65 7.22
N ARG A 308 35.03 11.52 6.50
CA ARG A 308 33.94 11.13 5.60
C ARG A 308 32.67 10.77 6.34
N LEU A 309 32.74 9.99 7.43
CA LEU A 309 31.58 9.69 8.26
C LEU A 309 30.95 10.99 8.78
N GLY A 310 31.74 11.86 9.41
CA GLY A 310 31.24 13.14 9.91
C GLY A 310 30.66 14.04 8.80
N GLY A 311 31.26 14.00 7.61
CA GLY A 311 30.76 14.73 6.44
C GLY A 311 29.41 14.21 5.93
N VAL A 312 29.28 12.89 5.80
CA VAL A 312 28.02 12.22 5.41
C VAL A 312 26.89 12.56 6.38
N LEU A 313 27.15 12.43 7.68
CA LEU A 313 26.16 12.72 8.72
C LEU A 313 25.76 14.21 8.73
N ALA A 314 26.69 15.12 8.44
CA ALA A 314 26.40 16.54 8.33
C ALA A 314 25.66 16.92 7.04
N ALA A 315 25.89 16.19 5.95
CA ALA A 315 25.22 16.42 4.67
C ALA A 315 23.75 15.97 4.69
N GLY A 316 23.40 14.95 5.48
CA GLY A 316 22.03 14.43 5.61
C GLY A 316 21.26 14.89 6.85
N GLY A 317 21.70 15.97 7.52
CA GLY A 317 20.97 16.57 8.63
C GLY A 317 19.71 17.36 8.21
N PRO A 318 18.81 17.68 9.16
CA PRO A 318 17.50 18.30 8.89
C PRO A 318 17.55 19.71 8.26
N ALA A 319 18.74 20.33 8.22
CA ALA A 319 18.94 21.70 7.74
C ALA A 319 19.01 21.84 6.21
N ARG A 320 19.02 20.75 5.43
CA ARG A 320 19.08 20.80 3.97
C ARG A 320 18.01 19.89 3.39
N GLY A 321 16.91 20.49 2.95
CA GLY A 321 15.74 19.82 2.38
C GLY A 321 16.04 18.89 1.18
N PRO A 322 15.00 18.38 0.50
CA PRO A 322 15.01 17.16 -0.33
C PRO A 322 15.92 17.14 -1.59
N ALA A 323 16.79 18.11 -1.80
CA ALA A 323 17.50 18.28 -3.07
C ALA A 323 18.92 17.66 -3.17
N GLN A 324 19.43 16.89 -2.19
CA GLN A 324 20.82 16.35 -2.31
C GLN A 324 21.28 15.21 -1.36
N GLY A 325 20.46 14.69 -0.44
CA GLY A 325 20.93 13.73 0.57
C GLY A 325 21.03 12.29 0.07
N GLU A 326 22.23 11.73 0.01
CA GLU A 326 22.46 10.28 -0.14
C GLU A 326 22.15 9.57 1.18
N ASP A 327 21.46 8.43 1.12
CA ASP A 327 20.98 7.72 2.32
C ASP A 327 21.36 6.25 2.37
N GLN A 328 22.10 5.77 1.37
CA GLN A 328 22.56 4.39 1.26
C GLN A 328 24.02 4.42 0.81
N ILE A 329 24.93 4.45 1.79
CA ILE A 329 26.33 4.80 1.59
C ILE A 329 27.24 3.67 2.07
N ALA A 330 28.28 3.38 1.30
CA ALA A 330 29.39 2.53 1.72
C ALA A 330 30.66 3.38 1.82
N LEU A 331 31.27 3.39 3.00
CA LEU A 331 32.54 4.04 3.24
C LEU A 331 33.66 3.03 3.02
N ARG A 332 34.60 3.38 2.15
CA ARG A 332 35.82 2.60 1.87
C ARG A 332 37.04 3.50 1.95
N THR A 333 38.23 2.90 1.99
CA THR A 333 39.49 3.66 1.95
C THR A 333 39.58 4.55 0.72
N ALA A 334 39.07 4.08 -0.43
CA ALA A 334 39.06 4.82 -1.68
C ALA A 334 38.12 6.04 -1.69
N GLY A 335 37.02 6.00 -0.95
CA GLY A 335 35.99 7.06 -0.98
C GLY A 335 34.67 6.62 -0.36
N ALA A 336 33.71 7.53 -0.33
CA ALA A 336 32.31 7.19 -0.11
C ALA A 336 31.66 6.80 -1.44
N LEU A 337 30.84 5.77 -1.40
CA LEU A 337 30.11 5.25 -2.55
C LEU A 337 28.62 5.26 -2.21
N ALA A 338 27.77 5.65 -3.16
CA ALA A 338 26.32 5.63 -3.00
C ALA A 338 25.69 4.49 -3.81
N ARG A 339 24.67 3.88 -3.22
CA ARG A 339 23.93 2.77 -3.84
C ARG A 339 23.02 3.28 -4.96
N ARG A 340 23.01 2.56 -6.08
CA ARG A 340 22.20 2.87 -7.29
C ARG A 340 21.58 1.63 -7.88
N LEU A 341 20.34 1.75 -8.34
CA LEU A 341 19.72 0.76 -9.20
C LEU A 341 19.97 1.15 -10.65
N VAL A 342 20.49 0.22 -11.45
CA VAL A 342 20.75 0.43 -12.87
C VAL A 342 20.21 -0.73 -13.69
N ARG A 343 19.88 -0.48 -14.96
CA ARG A 343 19.54 -1.55 -15.90
C ARG A 343 20.71 -2.53 -16.04
N ALA A 344 20.39 -3.81 -16.15
CA ALA A 344 21.34 -4.91 -16.29
C ALA A 344 21.08 -5.66 -17.61
N PRO A 345 21.43 -5.04 -18.77
CA PRO A 345 21.22 -5.66 -20.07
C PRO A 345 21.99 -6.97 -20.16
N GLN A 346 21.42 -7.95 -20.86
CA GLN A 346 22.04 -9.25 -21.05
C GLN A 346 23.29 -9.14 -21.93
N ASP A 347 24.35 -9.85 -21.55
CA ASP A 347 25.54 -10.01 -22.39
C ASP A 347 25.16 -10.72 -23.70
N ARG A 348 25.58 -10.16 -24.84
CA ARG A 348 25.33 -10.73 -26.18
C ARG A 348 26.22 -11.95 -26.43
N GLY A 349 25.96 -13.04 -25.71
CA GLY A 349 26.59 -14.35 -25.90
C GLY A 349 25.55 -15.47 -26.04
N PRO A 350 25.94 -16.65 -26.57
CA PRO A 350 25.06 -17.81 -26.61
C PRO A 350 24.69 -18.21 -25.17
N VAL A 351 23.39 -18.15 -24.86
CA VAL A 351 22.84 -18.66 -23.59
C VAL A 351 22.81 -20.18 -23.71
N THR A 352 23.59 -20.87 -22.88
CA THR A 352 23.45 -22.31 -22.74
C THR A 352 22.24 -22.58 -21.83
N PRO A 353 21.22 -23.33 -22.28
CA PRO A 353 20.07 -23.66 -21.44
C PRO A 353 20.54 -24.36 -20.17
N TRP A 354 20.00 -23.96 -19.01
CA TRP A 354 20.31 -24.61 -17.76
C TRP A 354 19.72 -26.03 -17.77
N ARG A 355 20.59 -27.03 -17.90
CA ARG A 355 20.24 -28.45 -17.80
C ARG A 355 20.91 -29.03 -16.56
N PRO A 356 20.24 -28.99 -15.40
CA PRO A 356 20.82 -29.55 -14.19
C PRO A 356 21.02 -31.06 -14.36
N ARG A 357 22.17 -31.56 -13.95
CA ARG A 357 22.49 -32.99 -13.90
C ARG A 357 22.21 -33.51 -12.49
N GLY A 358 21.88 -34.80 -12.35
CA GLY A 358 21.63 -35.39 -11.03
C GLY A 358 20.40 -34.79 -10.34
N THR A 359 20.46 -34.64 -9.03
CA THR A 359 19.30 -34.24 -8.20
C THR A 359 19.25 -32.72 -8.01
N VAL A 360 18.09 -32.12 -8.28
CA VAL A 360 17.78 -30.72 -7.95
C VAL A 360 16.95 -30.66 -6.67
N LEU A 361 17.48 -30.04 -5.63
CA LEU A 361 16.77 -29.76 -4.38
C LEU A 361 15.99 -28.45 -4.51
N ILE A 362 14.67 -28.48 -4.34
CA ILE A 362 13.79 -27.30 -4.35
C ILE A 362 13.12 -27.17 -2.99
N THR A 363 13.60 -26.25 -2.16
CA THR A 363 12.94 -25.91 -0.88
C THR A 363 11.77 -24.97 -1.12
N GLY A 364 10.67 -25.17 -0.39
CA GLY A 364 9.39 -24.57 -0.77
C GLY A 364 8.86 -25.16 -2.09
N GLY A 365 9.31 -26.37 -2.46
CA GLY A 365 9.07 -26.97 -3.77
C GLY A 365 7.60 -27.30 -4.06
N THR A 366 6.77 -27.42 -3.03
CA THR A 366 5.31 -27.58 -3.16
C THR A 366 4.56 -26.24 -3.11
N GLY A 367 5.25 -25.12 -2.96
CA GLY A 367 4.67 -23.78 -3.05
C GLY A 367 4.54 -23.33 -4.50
N ALA A 368 3.75 -22.28 -4.76
CA ALA A 368 3.42 -21.84 -6.13
C ALA A 368 4.67 -21.56 -7.00
N LEU A 369 5.63 -20.77 -6.49
CA LEU A 369 6.86 -20.46 -7.22
C LEU A 369 7.76 -21.69 -7.40
N GLY A 370 7.92 -22.50 -6.34
CA GLY A 370 8.68 -23.75 -6.40
C GLY A 370 8.12 -24.73 -7.43
N ALA A 371 6.79 -24.84 -7.53
CA ALA A 371 6.11 -25.68 -8.50
C ALA A 371 6.30 -25.18 -9.95
N CYS A 372 6.25 -23.86 -10.20
CA CYS A 372 6.56 -23.28 -11.51
C CYS A 372 7.99 -23.65 -11.96
N VAL A 373 8.97 -23.53 -11.07
CA VAL A 373 10.36 -23.91 -11.36
C VAL A 373 10.49 -25.42 -11.58
N ALA A 374 9.86 -26.25 -10.74
CA ALA A 374 9.90 -27.69 -10.87
C ALA A 374 9.36 -28.16 -12.25
N ARG A 375 8.22 -27.61 -12.69
CA ARG A 375 7.62 -27.91 -14.01
C ARG A 375 8.56 -27.57 -15.14
N HIS A 376 9.18 -26.39 -15.05
CA HIS A 376 10.11 -25.93 -16.05
C HIS A 376 11.37 -26.81 -16.13
N LEU A 377 11.93 -27.17 -14.98
CA LEU A 377 13.07 -28.07 -14.89
C LEU A 377 12.76 -29.46 -15.46
N ALA A 378 11.59 -30.03 -15.14
CA ALA A 378 11.15 -31.30 -15.71
C ALA A 378 11.03 -31.24 -17.24
N ARG A 379 10.41 -30.18 -17.80
CA ARG A 379 10.33 -29.96 -19.26
C ARG A 379 11.69 -29.83 -19.93
N ASN A 380 12.69 -29.31 -19.21
CA ASN A 380 14.06 -29.17 -19.69
C ASN A 380 14.93 -30.43 -19.45
N GLY A 381 14.33 -31.52 -18.98
CA GLY A 381 14.99 -32.82 -18.84
C GLY A 381 15.78 -32.97 -17.54
N ALA A 382 15.36 -32.33 -16.45
CA ALA A 382 15.89 -32.65 -15.13
C ALA A 382 15.62 -34.12 -14.78
N GLU A 383 16.66 -34.86 -14.41
CA GLU A 383 16.57 -36.29 -14.12
C GLU A 383 15.80 -36.55 -12.82
N ARG A 384 16.15 -35.83 -11.76
CA ARG A 384 15.65 -36.03 -10.39
C ARG A 384 15.31 -34.71 -9.70
N LEU A 385 14.10 -34.62 -9.16
CA LEU A 385 13.60 -33.46 -8.42
C LEU A 385 13.30 -33.87 -6.97
N LEU A 386 13.99 -33.24 -6.03
CA LEU A 386 13.74 -33.37 -4.59
C LEU A 386 12.99 -32.12 -4.11
N LEU A 387 11.68 -32.23 -3.94
CA LEU A 387 10.82 -31.15 -3.48
C LEU A 387 10.65 -31.23 -1.97
N THR A 388 11.01 -30.16 -1.26
CA THR A 388 10.85 -30.10 0.20
C THR A 388 9.89 -29.02 0.64
N SER A 389 9.10 -29.34 1.66
CA SER A 389 8.29 -28.40 2.41
C SER A 389 8.02 -28.97 3.81
N ARG A 390 7.57 -28.14 4.75
CA ARG A 390 7.21 -28.61 6.11
C ARG A 390 6.19 -29.75 6.10
N ARG A 391 5.25 -29.74 5.15
CA ARG A 391 4.18 -30.74 5.01
C ARG A 391 4.55 -31.92 4.09
N GLY A 392 5.60 -31.80 3.28
CA GLY A 392 5.99 -32.83 2.31
C GLY A 392 4.82 -33.28 1.43
N ARG A 393 4.56 -34.59 1.37
CA ARG A 393 3.47 -35.19 0.59
C ARG A 393 2.06 -34.79 1.05
N GLU A 394 1.93 -34.31 2.28
CA GLU A 394 0.64 -33.83 2.84
C GLU A 394 0.34 -32.38 2.44
N ALA A 395 1.24 -31.69 1.72
CA ALA A 395 0.95 -30.38 1.20
C ALA A 395 -0.18 -30.44 0.14
N PRO A 396 -1.08 -29.43 0.09
CA PRO A 396 -2.10 -29.32 -0.95
C PRO A 396 -1.47 -29.40 -2.34
N ALA A 397 -2.10 -30.16 -3.24
CA ALA A 397 -1.65 -30.41 -4.62
C ALA A 397 -0.24 -31.05 -4.77
N ALA A 398 0.42 -31.51 -3.70
CA ALA A 398 1.75 -32.12 -3.80
C ALA A 398 1.75 -33.45 -4.56
N ALA A 399 0.71 -34.27 -4.39
CA ALA A 399 0.55 -35.51 -5.14
C ALA A 399 0.32 -35.24 -6.63
N GLU A 400 -0.60 -34.32 -6.95
CA GLU A 400 -0.88 -33.90 -8.33
C GLU A 400 0.35 -33.32 -9.03
N LEU A 401 1.10 -32.47 -8.33
CA LEU A 401 2.36 -31.92 -8.83
C LEU A 401 3.40 -33.02 -9.07
N ALA A 402 3.55 -33.99 -8.16
CA ALA A 402 4.48 -35.10 -8.34
C ALA A 402 4.11 -35.96 -9.55
N ASP A 403 2.81 -36.25 -9.75
CA ASP A 403 2.32 -37.01 -10.91
C ASP A 403 2.55 -36.24 -12.21
N GLU A 404 2.29 -34.93 -12.23
CA GLU A 404 2.55 -34.04 -13.38
C GLU A 404 4.04 -34.05 -13.78
N LEU A 405 4.93 -33.86 -12.80
CA LEU A 405 6.38 -33.84 -13.01
C LEU A 405 6.91 -35.21 -13.45
N THR A 406 6.34 -36.31 -12.92
CA THR A 406 6.67 -37.67 -13.36
C THR A 406 6.23 -37.90 -14.81
N ALA A 407 5.06 -37.40 -15.21
CA ALA A 407 4.58 -37.49 -16.58
C ALA A 407 5.45 -36.67 -17.57
N LEU A 408 6.11 -35.61 -17.09
CA LEU A 408 7.09 -34.83 -17.85
C LEU A 408 8.48 -35.51 -17.94
N GLY A 409 8.69 -36.64 -17.25
CA GLY A 409 9.88 -37.49 -17.37
C GLY A 409 10.92 -37.34 -16.26
N ALA A 410 10.62 -36.58 -15.19
CA ALA A 410 11.50 -36.46 -14.03
C ALA A 410 11.15 -37.51 -12.94
N GLU A 411 12.15 -38.02 -12.23
CA GLU A 411 11.93 -38.78 -11.01
C GLU A 411 11.73 -37.81 -9.83
N VAL A 412 10.63 -37.94 -9.09
CA VAL A 412 10.20 -36.95 -8.10
C VAL A 412 10.16 -37.55 -6.70
N THR A 413 10.90 -36.94 -5.78
CA THR A 413 10.79 -37.20 -4.35
C THR A 413 10.21 -35.96 -3.67
N VAL A 414 9.10 -36.13 -2.94
CA VAL A 414 8.53 -35.07 -2.10
C VAL A 414 8.78 -35.44 -0.64
N ALA A 415 9.60 -34.64 0.06
CA ALA A 415 10.01 -34.88 1.44
C ALA A 415 9.47 -33.82 2.39
N ALA A 416 9.03 -34.25 3.58
CA ALA A 416 8.73 -33.35 4.68
C ALA A 416 10.06 -32.94 5.33
N CYS A 417 10.43 -31.67 5.18
CA CYS A 417 11.67 -31.12 5.74
C CYS A 417 11.50 -29.61 5.90
N ASP A 418 11.77 -29.10 7.10
CA ASP A 418 11.92 -27.66 7.34
C ASP A 418 13.34 -27.24 6.93
N ALA A 419 13.47 -26.31 5.98
CA ALA A 419 14.79 -25.80 5.57
C ALA A 419 15.46 -24.99 6.70
N ALA A 420 14.67 -24.43 7.61
CA ALA A 420 15.18 -23.72 8.79
C ALA A 420 15.60 -24.69 9.91
N ASP A 421 15.41 -25.99 9.76
CA ASP A 421 15.98 -27.00 10.66
C ASP A 421 17.23 -27.61 10.00
N ARG A 422 18.40 -27.23 10.53
CA ARG A 422 19.69 -27.65 10.00
C ARG A 422 19.87 -29.16 10.04
N GLU A 423 19.41 -29.82 11.10
CA GLU A 423 19.61 -31.26 11.30
C GLU A 423 18.74 -32.07 10.33
N GLN A 424 17.47 -31.68 10.17
CA GLN A 424 16.58 -32.29 9.18
C GLN A 424 17.12 -32.14 7.75
N LEU A 425 17.57 -30.93 7.40
CA LEU A 425 18.11 -30.65 6.08
C LEU A 425 19.40 -31.45 5.81
N ALA A 426 20.31 -31.51 6.78
CA ALA A 426 21.54 -32.29 6.69
C ALA A 426 21.26 -33.80 6.52
N ALA A 427 20.32 -34.33 7.31
CA ALA A 427 19.91 -35.74 7.23
C ALA A 427 19.34 -36.07 5.85
N LEU A 428 18.46 -35.22 5.30
CA LEU A 428 17.88 -35.42 3.97
C LEU A 428 18.94 -35.36 2.86
N VAL A 429 19.87 -34.41 2.93
CA VAL A 429 20.97 -34.31 1.95
C VAL A 429 21.87 -35.54 2.00
N ALA A 430 22.23 -36.00 3.21
CA ALA A 430 23.04 -37.19 3.40
C ALA A 430 22.34 -38.45 2.89
N GLU A 431 21.06 -38.65 3.22
CA GLU A 431 20.26 -39.78 2.73
C GLU A 431 20.19 -39.81 1.20
N THR A 432 20.02 -38.64 0.57
CA THR A 432 19.97 -38.52 -0.88
C THR A 432 21.33 -38.89 -1.50
N ALA A 433 22.44 -38.50 -0.87
CA ALA A 433 23.78 -38.87 -1.32
C ALA A 433 24.07 -40.38 -1.15
N GLU A 434 23.64 -40.99 -0.04
CA GLU A 434 23.80 -42.43 0.25
C GLU A 434 23.07 -43.32 -0.76
N ARG A 435 21.95 -42.85 -1.31
CA ARG A 435 21.21 -43.52 -2.39
C ARG A 435 21.92 -43.44 -3.75
N GLY A 436 23.07 -42.76 -3.83
CA GLY A 436 23.82 -42.55 -5.07
C GLY A 436 23.27 -41.40 -5.93
N GLU A 437 22.54 -40.46 -5.30
CA GLU A 437 21.77 -39.42 -5.99
C GLU A 437 22.14 -38.01 -5.50
N PRO A 438 23.45 -37.66 -5.36
CA PRO A 438 23.85 -36.44 -4.69
C PRO A 438 23.22 -35.19 -5.32
N VAL A 439 22.85 -34.24 -4.46
CA VAL A 439 22.31 -32.94 -4.88
C VAL A 439 23.38 -32.18 -5.67
N ARG A 440 23.01 -31.70 -6.86
CA ARG A 440 23.90 -30.94 -7.76
C ARG A 440 23.38 -29.55 -8.08
N ALA A 441 22.12 -29.28 -7.78
CA ALA A 441 21.59 -27.94 -7.84
C ALA A 441 20.60 -27.69 -6.70
N VAL A 442 20.59 -26.44 -6.22
CA VAL A 442 19.68 -26.00 -5.16
C VAL A 442 18.85 -24.83 -5.68
N VAL A 443 17.55 -24.88 -5.40
CA VAL A 443 16.61 -23.77 -5.56
C VAL A 443 15.93 -23.52 -4.21
N HIS A 444 16.21 -22.35 -3.63
CA HIS A 444 15.59 -21.92 -2.38
C HIS A 444 14.43 -20.99 -2.67
N ALA A 445 13.21 -21.55 -2.67
CA ALA A 445 11.95 -20.84 -2.88
C ALA A 445 11.04 -20.86 -1.63
N ALA A 446 11.56 -21.30 -0.48
CA ALA A 446 10.84 -21.21 0.78
C ALA A 446 10.69 -19.75 1.22
N GLY A 447 9.57 -19.45 1.84
CA GLY A 447 9.28 -18.12 2.38
C GLY A 447 7.82 -17.97 2.76
N VAL A 448 7.58 -16.99 3.61
CA VAL A 448 6.25 -16.50 3.98
C VAL A 448 6.22 -15.01 3.73
N ASP A 449 5.05 -14.50 3.34
CA ASP A 449 4.84 -13.05 3.23
C ASP A 449 4.47 -12.49 4.61
N SER A 450 4.82 -11.24 4.85
CA SER A 450 4.44 -10.49 6.04
C SER A 450 4.29 -9.03 5.63
N THR A 451 3.10 -8.49 5.90
CA THR A 451 2.77 -7.08 5.67
C THR A 451 2.27 -6.49 6.99
N THR A 452 3.20 -5.94 7.76
CA THR A 452 2.96 -5.31 9.06
C THR A 452 3.84 -4.07 9.18
N GLU A 453 3.23 -2.93 9.51
CA GLU A 453 3.96 -1.68 9.75
C GLU A 453 5.01 -1.86 10.84
N LEU A 454 6.14 -1.15 10.71
CA LEU A 454 7.25 -1.22 11.66
C LEU A 454 6.84 -0.83 13.08
N SER A 455 5.84 0.04 13.23
CA SER A 455 5.29 0.46 14.52
C SER A 455 4.63 -0.69 15.29
N ALA A 456 4.05 -1.66 14.57
CA ALA A 456 3.30 -2.80 15.09
C ALA A 456 4.05 -4.14 14.99
N LEU A 457 5.10 -4.20 14.15
CA LEU A 457 5.87 -5.42 13.90
C LEU A 457 6.50 -5.97 15.19
N THR A 458 6.17 -7.21 15.52
CA THR A 458 6.70 -7.89 16.71
C THR A 458 7.98 -8.65 16.40
N LEU A 459 8.81 -8.92 17.43
CA LEU A 459 10.00 -9.76 17.26
C LEU A 459 9.67 -11.20 16.86
N ALA A 460 8.53 -11.73 17.31
CA ALA A 460 8.08 -13.08 16.95
C ALA A 460 7.73 -13.17 15.46
N GLU A 461 7.01 -12.18 14.93
CA GLU A 461 6.67 -12.11 13.51
C GLU A 461 7.91 -11.86 12.63
N LEU A 462 8.82 -10.99 13.08
CA LEU A 462 10.12 -10.80 12.46
C LEU A 462 10.90 -12.12 12.39
N ALA A 463 10.94 -12.87 13.49
CA ALA A 463 11.62 -14.15 13.56
C ALA A 463 11.02 -15.20 12.64
N GLU A 464 9.69 -15.33 12.61
CA GLU A 464 9.01 -16.26 11.69
C GLU A 464 9.34 -15.97 10.22
N THR A 465 9.27 -14.70 9.83
CA THR A 465 9.52 -14.26 8.45
C THR A 465 10.97 -14.46 8.02
N VAL A 466 11.92 -14.06 8.88
CA VAL A 466 13.35 -14.21 8.64
C VAL A 466 13.74 -15.69 8.61
N ARG A 467 13.26 -16.49 9.57
CA ARG A 467 13.50 -17.93 9.65
C ARG A 467 13.10 -18.64 8.36
N ALA A 468 11.95 -18.32 7.80
CA ALA A 468 11.41 -18.99 6.61
C ALA A 468 12.28 -18.86 5.35
N LYS A 469 13.15 -17.83 5.28
CA LYS A 469 14.05 -17.54 4.16
C LYS A 469 15.53 -17.58 4.55
N ALA A 470 15.94 -16.67 5.42
CA ALA A 470 17.35 -16.43 5.71
C ALA A 470 18.04 -17.62 6.37
N ALA A 471 17.40 -18.26 7.37
CA ALA A 471 17.97 -19.42 8.05
C ALA A 471 18.15 -20.61 7.10
N GLY A 472 17.15 -20.88 6.26
CA GLY A 472 17.22 -21.94 5.25
C GLY A 472 18.35 -21.73 4.24
N ALA A 473 18.52 -20.50 3.74
CA ALA A 473 19.63 -20.17 2.85
C ALA A 473 21.00 -20.29 3.53
N ALA A 474 21.12 -19.90 4.80
CA ALA A 474 22.35 -20.04 5.57
C ALA A 474 22.73 -21.52 5.77
N HIS A 475 21.77 -22.38 6.14
CA HIS A 475 22.01 -23.83 6.27
C HIS A 475 22.40 -24.46 4.94
N LEU A 476 21.71 -24.11 3.84
CA LEU A 476 22.06 -24.58 2.50
C LEU A 476 23.48 -24.12 2.11
N ASP A 477 23.86 -22.89 2.43
CA ASP A 477 25.20 -22.40 2.14
C ASP A 477 26.28 -23.18 2.90
N GLU A 478 26.05 -23.45 4.19
CA GLU A 478 26.93 -24.22 5.05
C GLU A 478 27.07 -25.68 4.58
N LEU A 479 25.95 -26.36 4.32
CA LEU A 479 25.93 -27.77 3.94
C LEU A 479 26.62 -28.02 2.60
N PHE A 480 26.52 -27.08 1.66
CA PHE A 480 27.14 -27.18 0.34
C PHE A 480 28.43 -26.33 0.23
N ALA A 481 29.11 -26.02 1.34
CA ALA A 481 30.29 -25.15 1.32
C ALA A 481 31.49 -25.74 0.56
N GLU A 482 31.59 -27.08 0.51
CA GLU A 482 32.68 -27.80 -0.18
C GLU A 482 32.23 -28.46 -1.49
N ASP A 483 30.94 -28.40 -1.81
CA ASP A 483 30.35 -29.07 -2.97
C ASP A 483 30.44 -28.24 -4.25
N ALA A 484 30.81 -28.90 -5.35
CA ALA A 484 30.72 -28.36 -6.69
C ALA A 484 29.28 -28.46 -7.23
N LEU A 485 28.42 -27.55 -6.77
CA LEU A 485 27.07 -27.40 -7.31
C LEU A 485 27.11 -26.77 -8.71
N ASP A 486 26.28 -27.29 -9.61
CA ASP A 486 26.04 -26.74 -10.94
C ASP A 486 25.21 -25.45 -10.85
N ALA A 487 24.36 -25.30 -9.82
CA ALA A 487 23.60 -24.08 -9.53
C ALA A 487 23.19 -23.98 -8.05
N PHE A 488 23.12 -22.76 -7.53
CA PHE A 488 22.58 -22.45 -6.20
C PHE A 488 21.75 -21.18 -6.31
N VAL A 489 20.43 -21.32 -6.31
CA VAL A 489 19.49 -20.26 -6.67
C VAL A 489 18.69 -19.84 -5.45
N LEU A 490 18.65 -18.54 -5.15
CA LEU A 490 17.88 -17.98 -4.05
C LEU A 490 16.76 -17.07 -4.58
N PHE A 491 15.52 -17.32 -4.14
CA PHE A 491 14.36 -16.50 -4.48
C PHE A 491 14.22 -15.34 -3.48
N SER A 492 14.82 -14.22 -3.86
CA SER A 492 14.74 -12.93 -3.17
C SER A 492 13.53 -12.12 -3.69
N SER A 493 13.40 -10.86 -3.27
CA SER A 493 12.32 -9.97 -3.68
C SER A 493 12.80 -8.53 -3.83
N VAL A 494 12.14 -7.77 -4.70
CA VAL A 494 12.36 -6.32 -4.84
C VAL A 494 12.22 -5.54 -3.52
N SER A 495 11.43 -6.03 -2.57
CA SER A 495 11.34 -5.47 -1.20
C SER A 495 12.70 -5.47 -0.50
N GLY A 496 13.52 -6.51 -0.71
CA GLY A 496 14.90 -6.59 -0.23
C GLY A 496 15.84 -5.61 -0.94
N VAL A 497 15.47 -5.07 -2.11
CA VAL A 497 16.34 -4.20 -2.92
C VAL A 497 16.06 -2.72 -2.70
N TRP A 498 14.80 -2.30 -2.76
CA TRP A 498 14.40 -0.89 -2.59
C TRP A 498 13.42 -0.67 -1.44
N GLY A 499 12.83 -1.71 -0.86
CA GLY A 499 11.86 -1.62 0.24
C GLY A 499 10.41 -1.66 -0.23
N GLY A 500 9.49 -1.88 0.70
CA GLY A 500 8.05 -1.72 0.52
C GLY A 500 7.43 -1.42 1.87
N SER A 501 6.52 -0.44 1.93
CA SER A 501 5.83 -0.12 3.18
C SER A 501 5.08 -1.34 3.71
N GLY A 502 5.15 -1.58 5.01
CA GLY A 502 4.65 -2.78 5.69
C GLY A 502 5.54 -4.01 5.51
N GLN A 503 6.60 -3.97 4.69
CA GLN A 503 7.40 -5.16 4.37
C GLN A 503 8.73 -5.22 5.13
N GLY A 504 8.81 -4.68 6.35
CA GLY A 504 10.06 -4.58 7.13
C GLY A 504 10.76 -5.92 7.34
N ALA A 505 10.03 -6.91 7.86
CA ALA A 505 10.55 -8.26 8.09
C ALA A 505 10.88 -8.99 6.78
N TYR A 506 10.00 -8.86 5.78
CA TYR A 506 10.18 -9.50 4.48
C TYR A 506 11.38 -8.91 3.71
N ALA A 507 11.58 -7.59 3.75
CA ALA A 507 12.73 -6.92 3.16
C ALA A 507 14.04 -7.34 3.84
N ALA A 508 14.07 -7.44 5.16
CA ALA A 508 15.22 -7.93 5.92
C ALA A 508 15.61 -9.36 5.51
N ALA A 509 14.63 -10.26 5.43
CA ALA A 509 14.83 -11.65 5.03
C ALA A 509 15.39 -11.80 3.61
N ASN A 510 14.86 -11.02 2.64
CA ASN A 510 15.32 -11.07 1.25
C ASN A 510 16.69 -10.41 1.06
N ALA A 511 17.02 -9.34 1.78
CA ALA A 511 18.36 -8.75 1.77
C ALA A 511 19.44 -9.72 2.27
N ALA A 512 19.10 -10.60 3.22
CA ALA A 512 19.98 -11.70 3.64
C ALA A 512 20.27 -12.69 2.51
N LEU A 513 19.28 -13.02 1.66
CA LEU A 513 19.49 -13.92 0.53
C LEU A 513 20.46 -13.35 -0.50
N ASP A 514 20.33 -12.06 -0.81
CA ASP A 514 21.25 -11.36 -1.71
C ASP A 514 22.69 -11.43 -1.17
N ALA A 515 22.85 -11.17 0.12
CA ALA A 515 24.13 -11.25 0.83
C ALA A 515 24.74 -12.67 0.84
N VAL A 516 23.94 -13.71 1.04
CA VAL A 516 24.41 -15.11 0.95
C VAL A 516 24.94 -15.41 -0.45
N ALA A 517 24.24 -14.98 -1.50
CA ALA A 517 24.70 -15.20 -2.88
C ALA A 517 26.02 -14.46 -3.18
N GLU A 518 26.16 -13.20 -2.76
CA GLU A 518 27.39 -12.43 -2.90
C GLU A 518 28.56 -13.09 -2.15
N ARG A 519 28.36 -13.49 -0.88
CA ARG A 519 29.39 -14.16 -0.07
C ARG A 519 29.82 -15.51 -0.66
N ARG A 520 28.87 -16.28 -1.19
CA ARG A 520 29.14 -17.57 -1.83
C ARG A 520 29.94 -17.38 -3.12
N ARG A 521 29.60 -16.38 -3.94
CA ARG A 521 30.38 -16.01 -5.14
C ARG A 521 31.78 -15.49 -4.82
N ALA A 522 31.94 -14.72 -3.75
CA ALA A 522 33.26 -14.24 -3.31
C ALA A 522 34.21 -15.40 -2.93
N ARG A 523 33.67 -16.56 -2.51
CA ARG A 523 34.43 -17.80 -2.28
C ARG A 523 34.65 -18.65 -3.54
N GLY A 524 34.21 -18.17 -4.71
CA GLY A 524 34.31 -18.88 -5.98
C GLY A 524 33.26 -19.97 -6.19
N LEU A 525 32.23 -20.05 -5.34
CA LEU A 525 31.14 -21.02 -5.43
C LEU A 525 29.98 -20.47 -6.28
N ALA A 526 29.20 -21.37 -6.89
CA ALA A 526 28.00 -20.98 -7.63
C ALA A 526 26.94 -20.40 -6.68
N ALA A 527 26.37 -19.24 -7.04
CA ALA A 527 25.20 -18.66 -6.39
C ALA A 527 24.52 -17.59 -7.26
N THR A 528 23.20 -17.57 -7.28
CA THR A 528 22.40 -16.53 -7.95
C THR A 528 21.17 -16.22 -7.09
N ALA A 529 21.13 -15.05 -6.48
CA ALA A 529 19.91 -14.49 -5.90
C ALA A 529 19.16 -13.70 -6.98
N VAL A 530 17.86 -13.97 -7.12
CA VAL A 530 16.99 -13.17 -7.99
C VAL A 530 15.94 -12.47 -7.14
N ALA A 531 16.01 -11.15 -7.10
CA ALA A 531 15.03 -10.29 -6.45
C ALA A 531 13.85 -10.06 -7.39
N TRP A 532 12.77 -10.82 -7.18
CA TRP A 532 11.60 -10.80 -8.04
C TRP A 532 10.64 -9.64 -7.73
N GLY A 533 10.10 -9.04 -8.79
CA GLY A 533 8.82 -8.33 -8.76
C GLY A 533 7.64 -9.32 -8.63
N PRO A 534 6.39 -8.83 -8.61
CA PRO A 534 5.21 -9.70 -8.48
C PRO A 534 5.07 -10.68 -9.65
N TRP A 535 4.57 -11.89 -9.37
CA TRP A 535 4.26 -12.91 -10.39
C TRP A 535 2.74 -13.01 -10.54
N ALA A 536 2.27 -13.15 -11.78
CA ALA A 536 0.85 -13.38 -12.09
C ALA A 536 0.45 -14.81 -11.75
N ASP A 537 -0.75 -15.00 -11.21
CA ASP A 537 -1.41 -16.30 -10.98
C ASP A 537 -0.60 -17.32 -10.14
N ALA A 538 0.52 -16.91 -9.55
CA ALA A 538 1.40 -17.73 -8.75
C ALA A 538 2.14 -16.91 -7.69
N GLY A 539 2.28 -17.47 -6.49
CA GLY A 539 3.09 -16.89 -5.42
C GLY A 539 2.30 -15.98 -4.47
N MET A 540 3.04 -15.25 -3.64
CA MET A 540 2.50 -14.43 -2.56
C MET A 540 1.69 -13.23 -3.09
N ALA A 541 2.04 -12.71 -4.27
CA ALA A 541 1.36 -11.58 -4.92
C ALA A 541 0.11 -11.95 -5.75
N ALA A 542 -0.30 -13.23 -5.77
CA ALA A 542 -1.38 -13.72 -6.64
C ALA A 542 -2.76 -13.84 -5.97
N HIS A 543 -2.88 -13.46 -4.68
CA HIS A 543 -4.12 -13.62 -3.91
C HIS A 543 -4.80 -12.25 -3.72
N GLY A 544 -6.09 -12.14 -4.03
CA GLY A 544 -6.92 -10.98 -3.66
C GLY A 544 -6.60 -9.64 -4.37
N ASP A 545 -6.86 -8.54 -3.67
CA ASP A 545 -6.73 -7.15 -4.16
C ASP A 545 -5.28 -6.70 -4.36
N ASP A 546 -4.31 -7.44 -3.81
CA ASP A 546 -2.88 -7.08 -3.78
C ASP A 546 -2.26 -6.96 -5.18
N ALA A 547 -2.66 -7.81 -6.13
CA ALA A 547 -2.19 -7.76 -7.51
C ALA A 547 -2.64 -6.48 -8.24
N GLN A 548 -3.84 -5.99 -7.93
CA GLN A 548 -4.33 -4.71 -8.48
C GLN A 548 -3.66 -3.52 -7.81
N VAL A 549 -3.44 -3.57 -6.49
CA VAL A 549 -2.73 -2.53 -5.75
C VAL A 549 -1.29 -2.37 -6.27
N LEU A 550 -0.55 -3.46 -6.43
CA LEU A 550 0.82 -3.43 -6.97
C LEU A 550 0.87 -2.90 -8.40
N ARG A 551 -0.08 -3.30 -9.25
CA ARG A 551 -0.23 -2.72 -10.60
C ARG A 551 -0.50 -1.21 -10.53
N ARG A 552 -1.34 -0.77 -9.59
CA ARG A 552 -1.61 0.66 -9.37
C ARG A 552 -0.42 1.44 -8.81
N GLN A 553 0.57 0.76 -8.27
CA GLN A 553 1.84 1.34 -7.83
C GLN A 553 2.92 1.31 -8.92
N GLY A 554 2.61 0.81 -10.12
CA GLY A 554 3.57 0.69 -11.23
C GLY A 554 4.43 -0.58 -11.19
N LEU A 555 3.99 -1.62 -10.47
CA LEU A 555 4.60 -2.95 -10.43
C LEU A 555 3.63 -4.00 -10.99
N PRO A 556 3.45 -4.07 -12.32
CA PRO A 556 2.59 -5.08 -12.92
C PRO A 556 3.11 -6.52 -12.67
N PRO A 557 2.22 -7.50 -12.45
CA PRO A 557 2.61 -8.88 -12.22
C PRO A 557 3.16 -9.55 -13.50
N MET A 558 4.30 -10.20 -13.38
CA MET A 558 5.00 -10.88 -14.47
C MET A 558 4.43 -12.28 -14.72
N ARG A 559 4.29 -12.67 -15.98
CA ARG A 559 3.86 -14.03 -16.35
C ARG A 559 4.88 -15.08 -15.88
N PRO A 560 4.47 -16.16 -15.18
CA PRO A 560 5.39 -17.17 -14.66
C PRO A 560 6.31 -17.80 -15.71
N GLU A 561 5.84 -18.03 -16.94
CA GLU A 561 6.69 -18.61 -17.99
C GLU A 561 7.86 -17.69 -18.35
N LEU A 562 7.62 -16.37 -18.42
CA LEU A 562 8.64 -15.38 -18.72
C LEU A 562 9.58 -15.18 -17.54
N ALA A 563 9.06 -15.17 -16.32
CA ALA A 563 9.86 -15.06 -15.11
C ALA A 563 10.78 -16.26 -14.94
N VAL A 564 10.31 -17.49 -15.19
CA VAL A 564 11.19 -18.67 -15.17
C VAL A 564 12.22 -18.64 -16.31
N HIS A 565 11.87 -18.12 -17.49
CA HIS A 565 12.88 -17.90 -18.53
C HIS A 565 13.96 -16.88 -18.09
N ALA A 566 13.56 -15.80 -17.41
CA ALA A 566 14.49 -14.84 -16.82
C ALA A 566 15.40 -15.50 -15.77
N LEU A 567 14.89 -16.47 -15.01
CA LEU A 567 15.68 -17.26 -14.06
C LEU A 567 16.79 -18.05 -14.79
N GLU A 568 16.50 -18.74 -15.88
CA GLU A 568 17.52 -19.47 -16.65
C GLU A 568 18.66 -18.55 -17.09
N LEU A 569 18.29 -17.36 -17.58
CA LEU A 569 19.23 -16.34 -18.02
C LEU A 569 20.06 -15.78 -16.86
N ALA A 570 19.49 -15.69 -15.67
CA ALA A 570 20.19 -15.25 -14.47
C ALA A 570 21.18 -16.33 -13.97
N VAL A 571 20.78 -17.60 -13.98
CA VAL A 571 21.62 -18.74 -13.56
C VAL A 571 22.83 -18.92 -14.50
N GLY A 572 22.62 -18.75 -15.81
CA GLY A 572 23.71 -18.77 -16.80
C GLY A 572 24.64 -17.54 -16.75
N GLY A 573 24.29 -16.51 -15.98
CA GLY A 573 25.05 -15.27 -15.86
C GLY A 573 26.14 -15.30 -14.78
N SER A 574 26.91 -14.21 -14.73
CA SER A 574 27.99 -14.01 -13.74
C SER A 574 27.55 -13.21 -12.50
N ALA A 575 26.35 -12.61 -12.52
CA ALA A 575 25.85 -11.80 -11.41
C ALA A 575 25.47 -12.67 -10.20
N ALA A 576 25.95 -12.28 -9.02
CA ALA A 576 25.57 -12.92 -7.75
C ALA A 576 24.13 -12.57 -7.35
N ALA A 577 23.73 -11.31 -7.52
CA ALA A 577 22.39 -10.80 -7.26
C ALA A 577 21.87 -10.04 -8.49
N LEU A 578 20.64 -10.32 -8.89
CA LEU A 578 19.95 -9.66 -10.00
C LEU A 578 18.53 -9.32 -9.58
N THR A 579 18.04 -8.15 -9.96
CA THR A 579 16.63 -7.79 -9.80
C THR A 579 15.90 -8.04 -11.11
N VAL A 580 14.78 -8.76 -11.05
CA VAL A 580 13.93 -9.04 -12.21
C VAL A 580 12.51 -8.60 -11.87
N ALA A 581 12.08 -7.49 -12.46
CA ALA A 581 10.76 -6.92 -12.24
C ALA A 581 10.28 -6.17 -13.48
N ASP A 582 9.01 -6.30 -13.79
CA ASP A 582 8.33 -5.38 -14.70
C ASP A 582 7.96 -4.11 -13.92
N VAL A 583 8.44 -2.96 -14.38
CA VAL A 583 8.30 -1.68 -13.65
C VAL A 583 7.88 -0.59 -14.60
N GLU A 584 6.71 -0.02 -14.35
CA GLU A 584 6.23 1.21 -14.98
C GLU A 584 6.87 2.41 -14.27
N TRP A 585 8.14 2.68 -14.60
CA TRP A 585 8.98 3.65 -13.87
C TRP A 585 8.35 5.03 -13.68
N GLU A 586 7.56 5.50 -14.65
CA GLU A 586 6.94 6.82 -14.56
C GLU A 586 5.91 6.88 -13.42
N ARG A 587 5.12 5.81 -13.27
CA ARG A 587 4.14 5.65 -12.19
C ARG A 587 4.79 5.27 -10.88
N PHE A 588 5.72 4.32 -10.92
CA PHE A 588 6.40 3.81 -9.73
C PHE A 588 7.23 4.90 -9.05
N ALA A 589 8.03 5.66 -9.80
CA ALA A 589 8.87 6.70 -9.22
C ALA A 589 8.03 7.80 -8.56
N ALA A 590 6.96 8.27 -9.22
CA ALA A 590 6.09 9.32 -8.69
C ALA A 590 5.51 8.94 -7.32
N GLY A 591 4.96 7.73 -7.17
CA GLY A 591 4.44 7.25 -5.89
C GLY A 591 5.53 6.96 -4.86
N PHE A 592 6.62 6.29 -5.28
CA PHE A 592 7.70 5.88 -4.40
C PHE A 592 8.50 7.05 -3.84
N THR A 593 8.62 8.17 -4.58
CA THR A 593 9.34 9.36 -4.13
C THR A 593 8.45 10.47 -3.56
N ALA A 594 7.13 10.23 -3.46
CA ALA A 594 6.15 11.25 -3.03
C ALA A 594 6.37 11.75 -1.60
N ALA A 595 6.75 10.88 -0.67
CA ALA A 595 7.03 11.25 0.72
C ALA A 595 8.50 11.62 0.94
N ARG A 596 9.40 11.06 0.13
CA ARG A 596 10.85 11.22 0.26
C ARG A 596 11.57 10.92 -1.06
N PRO A 597 12.51 11.78 -1.51
CA PRO A 597 13.34 11.47 -2.68
C PRO A 597 14.11 10.16 -2.53
N SER A 598 14.29 9.43 -3.63
CA SER A 598 15.09 8.20 -3.65
C SER A 598 16.29 8.32 -4.61
N PRO A 599 17.49 8.67 -4.11
CA PRO A 599 18.71 8.70 -4.92
C PRO A 599 19.06 7.36 -5.56
N LEU A 600 18.55 6.25 -5.00
CA LEU A 600 18.68 4.90 -5.55
C LEU A 600 18.20 4.82 -7.00
N LEU A 601 17.07 5.47 -7.31
CA LEU A 601 16.41 5.43 -8.61
C LEU A 601 16.87 6.55 -9.56
N ALA A 602 17.54 7.58 -9.04
CA ALA A 602 17.85 8.82 -9.75
C ALA A 602 18.77 8.65 -10.97
N ASP A 603 19.46 7.52 -11.10
CA ASP A 603 20.32 7.23 -12.26
C ASP A 603 19.60 6.45 -13.38
N LEU A 604 18.34 6.05 -13.20
CA LEU A 604 17.54 5.41 -14.24
C LEU A 604 17.07 6.43 -15.29
N PRO A 605 17.27 6.17 -16.60
CA PRO A 605 16.88 7.09 -17.67
C PRO A 605 15.39 7.47 -17.66
N GLU A 606 14.52 6.52 -17.34
CA GLU A 606 13.06 6.70 -17.28
C GLU A 606 12.67 7.65 -16.14
N VAL A 607 13.28 7.47 -14.97
CA VAL A 607 13.03 8.27 -13.77
C VAL A 607 13.54 9.70 -13.96
N ARG A 608 14.74 9.86 -14.56
CA ARG A 608 15.28 11.20 -14.87
C ARG A 608 14.36 11.99 -15.78
N ARG A 609 13.77 11.36 -16.80
CA ARG A 609 12.83 12.04 -17.70
C ARG A 609 11.63 12.64 -16.96
N VAL A 610 11.11 11.93 -15.96
CA VAL A 610 10.00 12.40 -15.11
C VAL A 610 10.44 13.53 -14.19
N LEU A 611 11.57 13.37 -13.51
CA LEU A 611 12.09 14.40 -12.59
C LEU A 611 12.54 15.68 -13.32
N ASP A 612 13.07 15.56 -14.54
CA ASP A 612 13.50 16.71 -15.36
C ASP A 612 12.30 17.45 -15.99
N SER A 613 11.16 16.78 -16.24
CA SER A 613 9.94 17.44 -16.74
C SER A 613 9.21 18.26 -15.66
N ASP A 614 9.36 17.89 -14.39
CA ASP A 614 8.81 18.62 -13.24
C ASP A 614 9.77 19.71 -12.71
N ALA A 615 11.01 19.77 -13.21
CA ALA A 615 12.03 20.74 -12.78
C ALA A 615 11.87 22.14 -13.39
N ALA A 616 10.73 22.79 -13.17
CA ALA A 616 10.67 24.26 -13.16
C ALA A 616 11.18 24.77 -11.78
N PRO A 617 11.86 25.93 -11.68
CA PRO A 617 12.47 26.36 -10.42
C PRO A 617 11.42 26.65 -9.32
N LEU A 618 11.39 25.81 -8.28
CA LEU A 618 10.49 25.86 -7.11
C LEU A 618 10.50 27.20 -6.34
N ASP A 619 11.62 27.93 -6.35
CA ASP A 619 11.75 29.24 -5.67
C ASP A 619 11.06 30.40 -6.39
N ALA A 620 10.76 30.28 -7.69
CA ALA A 620 10.11 31.35 -8.45
C ALA A 620 8.58 31.39 -8.21
N GLY A 621 7.93 30.22 -8.10
CA GLY A 621 6.47 30.11 -7.93
C GLY A 621 5.97 30.60 -6.56
N THR A 622 6.68 30.22 -5.49
CA THR A 622 6.34 30.61 -4.10
C THR A 622 6.42 32.13 -3.88
N SER A 623 7.44 32.79 -4.46
CA SER A 623 7.59 34.25 -4.35
C SER A 623 6.57 35.01 -5.23
N ASP A 624 6.18 34.44 -6.38
CA ASP A 624 5.23 35.06 -7.30
C ASP A 624 3.80 35.05 -6.76
N LEU A 625 3.32 33.91 -6.22
CA LEU A 625 1.97 33.83 -5.66
C LEU A 625 1.81 34.75 -4.44
N ARG A 626 2.78 34.75 -3.51
CA ARG A 626 2.76 35.64 -2.34
C ARG A 626 2.82 37.13 -2.71
N ARG A 627 3.59 37.49 -3.75
CA ARG A 627 3.63 38.86 -4.29
C ARG A 627 2.30 39.25 -4.92
N ARG A 628 1.71 38.38 -5.75
CA ARG A 628 0.41 38.61 -6.41
C ARG A 628 -0.76 38.71 -5.43
N LEU A 629 -0.70 37.99 -4.31
CA LEU A 629 -1.70 38.10 -3.24
C LEU A 629 -1.60 39.45 -2.51
N ARG A 630 -0.39 39.91 -2.18
CA ARG A 630 -0.18 41.21 -1.49
C ARG A 630 -0.59 42.44 -2.32
N GLU A 631 -0.58 42.31 -3.64
CA GLU A 631 -0.92 43.40 -4.58
C GLU A 631 -2.45 43.50 -4.85
N ARG A 632 -3.29 42.64 -4.24
CA ARG A 632 -4.74 42.54 -4.51
C ARG A 632 -5.60 42.81 -3.28
N GLU A 633 -6.83 43.29 -3.51
CA GLU A 633 -7.87 43.46 -2.49
C GLU A 633 -8.35 42.10 -1.93
N PRO A 634 -8.86 42.03 -0.68
CA PRO A 634 -9.21 40.75 -0.01
C PRO A 634 -10.17 39.85 -0.81
N SER A 635 -11.15 40.43 -1.49
CA SER A 635 -12.08 39.66 -2.35
C SER A 635 -11.41 39.08 -3.60
N GLU A 636 -10.35 39.73 -4.10
CA GLU A 636 -9.58 39.26 -5.25
C GLU A 636 -8.50 38.23 -4.85
N GLN A 637 -8.01 38.28 -3.61
CA GLN A 637 -7.07 37.29 -3.07
C GLN A 637 -7.71 35.90 -2.98
N ARG A 638 -8.94 35.83 -2.46
CA ARG A 638 -9.74 34.60 -2.41
C ARG A 638 -9.99 34.02 -3.80
N ALA A 639 -10.38 34.85 -4.77
CA ALA A 639 -10.63 34.43 -6.15
C ALA A 639 -9.37 33.89 -6.84
N LEU A 640 -8.21 34.51 -6.57
CA LEU A 640 -6.92 34.06 -7.08
C LEU A 640 -6.55 32.68 -6.50
N LEU A 641 -6.66 32.48 -5.18
CA LEU A 641 -6.37 31.20 -4.55
C LEU A 641 -7.33 30.10 -4.99
N LEU A 642 -8.62 30.40 -5.13
CA LEU A 642 -9.60 29.46 -5.66
C LEU A 642 -9.24 29.01 -7.08
N THR A 643 -8.80 29.93 -7.94
CA THR A 643 -8.33 29.61 -9.28
C THR A 643 -7.10 28.69 -9.22
N THR A 644 -6.13 29.00 -8.36
CA THR A 644 -4.92 28.19 -8.18
C THR A 644 -5.23 26.78 -7.66
N VAL A 645 -6.13 26.64 -6.68
CA VAL A 645 -6.56 25.33 -6.17
C VAL A 645 -7.23 24.50 -7.28
N ARG A 646 -8.09 25.12 -8.10
CA ARG A 646 -8.73 24.45 -9.23
C ARG A 646 -7.76 24.04 -10.33
N GLU A 647 -6.73 24.85 -10.59
CA GLU A 647 -5.64 24.50 -11.52
C GLU A 647 -4.84 23.30 -11.04
N GLN A 648 -4.46 23.27 -9.75
CA GLN A 648 -3.76 22.12 -9.19
C GLN A 648 -4.64 20.86 -9.18
N ALA A 649 -5.91 21.01 -8.80
CA ALA A 649 -6.86 19.91 -8.80
C ALA A 649 -7.12 19.35 -10.21
N ALA A 650 -7.26 20.22 -11.22
CA ALA A 650 -7.41 19.81 -12.61
C ALA A 650 -6.19 19.05 -13.11
N THR A 651 -4.99 19.47 -12.71
CA THR A 651 -3.75 18.80 -13.12
C THR A 651 -3.66 17.38 -12.53
N VAL A 652 -3.98 17.21 -11.25
CA VAL A 652 -3.98 15.88 -10.60
C VAL A 652 -5.03 14.95 -11.23
N LEU A 653 -6.18 15.49 -11.61
CA LEU A 653 -7.24 14.73 -12.28
C LEU A 653 -7.02 14.54 -13.79
N GLY A 654 -5.92 15.06 -14.36
CA GLY A 654 -5.62 14.96 -15.79
C GLY A 654 -6.56 15.80 -16.69
N HIS A 655 -7.24 16.79 -16.13
CA HIS A 655 -8.07 17.73 -16.88
C HIS A 655 -7.22 18.82 -17.54
N THR A 656 -7.56 19.18 -18.78
CA THR A 656 -6.88 20.23 -19.55
C THR A 656 -7.29 21.65 -19.14
N SER A 657 -8.31 21.81 -18.29
CA SER A 657 -8.83 23.10 -17.83
C SER A 657 -9.25 23.04 -16.36
N SER A 658 -8.95 24.12 -15.61
CA SER A 658 -9.40 24.34 -14.23
C SER A 658 -10.91 24.58 -14.12
N GLU A 659 -11.58 24.92 -15.23
CA GLU A 659 -13.04 25.09 -15.27
C GLU A 659 -13.79 23.76 -15.10
N ALA A 660 -13.15 22.62 -15.40
CA ALA A 660 -13.72 21.28 -15.21
C ALA A 660 -13.84 20.88 -13.74
N VAL A 661 -13.15 21.58 -12.84
CA VAL A 661 -13.20 21.36 -11.39
C VAL A 661 -14.23 22.33 -10.80
N GLU A 662 -15.36 21.81 -10.33
CA GLU A 662 -16.41 22.62 -9.67
C GLU A 662 -15.94 23.16 -8.30
N THR A 663 -16.37 24.37 -7.94
CA THR A 663 -15.85 25.10 -6.75
C THR A 663 -16.28 24.50 -5.43
N ASP A 664 -17.51 24.00 -5.36
CA ASP A 664 -18.18 23.59 -4.12
C ASP A 664 -18.41 22.07 -4.06
N ARG A 665 -17.98 21.35 -5.09
CA ARG A 665 -18.04 19.89 -5.15
C ARG A 665 -16.87 19.28 -4.38
N ALA A 666 -17.14 18.18 -3.68
CA ALA A 666 -16.09 17.55 -2.90
C ALA A 666 -15.01 16.96 -3.83
N PHE A 667 -13.75 17.06 -3.44
CA PHE A 667 -12.62 16.48 -4.16
C PHE A 667 -12.86 14.98 -4.42
N ARG A 668 -13.42 14.24 -3.46
CA ARG A 668 -13.75 12.83 -3.64
C ARG A 668 -14.67 12.57 -4.84
N ASP A 669 -15.70 13.41 -5.01
CA ASP A 669 -16.68 13.28 -6.08
C ASP A 669 -16.16 13.74 -7.43
N LEU A 670 -15.03 14.46 -7.41
CA LEU A 670 -14.26 14.88 -8.59
C LEU A 670 -13.22 13.82 -8.99
N GLY A 671 -13.13 12.70 -8.26
CA GLY A 671 -12.21 11.60 -8.54
C GLY A 671 -10.95 11.57 -7.68
N PHE A 672 -10.91 12.34 -6.58
CA PHE A 672 -9.81 12.24 -5.62
C PHE A 672 -9.98 11.03 -4.68
N ASP A 673 -8.98 10.16 -4.69
CA ASP A 673 -8.73 9.08 -3.74
C ASP A 673 -7.63 9.45 -2.72
N SER A 674 -7.26 8.51 -1.84
CA SER A 674 -6.23 8.73 -0.81
C SER A 674 -4.84 9.09 -1.37
N LEU A 675 -4.54 8.76 -2.62
CA LEU A 675 -3.22 9.00 -3.23
C LEU A 675 -3.18 10.32 -4.01
N THR A 676 -4.21 10.58 -4.80
CA THR A 676 -4.42 11.88 -5.48
C THR A 676 -4.68 13.01 -4.48
N ALA A 677 -5.26 12.72 -3.30
CA ALA A 677 -5.36 13.68 -2.19
C ALA A 677 -3.99 14.13 -1.67
N VAL A 678 -3.05 13.18 -1.55
CA VAL A 678 -1.66 13.44 -1.16
C VAL A 678 -0.92 14.21 -2.25
N GLU A 679 -1.20 13.92 -3.53
CA GLU A 679 -0.65 14.64 -4.67
C GLU A 679 -1.13 16.10 -4.73
N LEU A 680 -2.44 16.35 -4.57
CA LEU A 680 -2.97 17.72 -4.50
C LEU A 680 -2.37 18.50 -3.33
N ARG A 681 -2.23 17.87 -2.16
CA ARG A 681 -1.52 18.47 -1.03
C ARG A 681 -0.09 18.84 -1.40
N ASN A 682 0.66 17.95 -2.04
CA ASN A 682 2.04 18.21 -2.45
C ASN A 682 2.14 19.39 -3.42
N ARG A 683 1.27 19.44 -4.41
CA ARG A 683 1.21 20.55 -5.38
C ARG A 683 0.80 21.86 -4.71
N CYS A 684 -0.14 21.82 -3.76
CA CYS A 684 -0.49 23.00 -2.97
C CYS A 684 0.68 23.46 -2.09
N ASN A 685 1.43 22.55 -1.45
CA ASN A 685 2.64 22.88 -0.70
C ASN A 685 3.67 23.57 -1.60
N GLU A 686 3.86 23.06 -2.81
CA GLU A 686 4.80 23.59 -3.80
C GLU A 686 4.45 25.02 -4.23
N VAL A 687 3.18 25.29 -4.53
CA VAL A 687 2.75 26.59 -5.05
C VAL A 687 2.62 27.64 -3.92
N THR A 688 2.29 27.22 -2.69
CA THR A 688 2.04 28.13 -1.55
C THR A 688 3.25 28.29 -0.62
N GLY A 689 4.18 27.34 -0.63
CA GLY A 689 5.30 27.24 0.31
C GLY A 689 4.86 26.99 1.76
N LEU A 690 3.65 26.46 1.98
CA LEU A 690 3.12 26.07 3.28
C LEU A 690 3.45 24.61 3.62
N ARG A 691 3.28 24.24 4.89
CA ARG A 691 3.32 22.85 5.36
C ARG A 691 1.89 22.39 5.63
N LEU A 692 1.24 21.79 4.64
CA LEU A 692 -0.15 21.36 4.71
C LEU A 692 -0.24 19.88 5.20
N PRO A 693 -1.22 19.54 6.05
CA PRO A 693 -1.37 18.19 6.62
C PRO A 693 -1.74 17.14 5.55
N ALA A 694 -1.45 15.87 5.82
CA ALA A 694 -1.79 14.77 4.90
C ALA A 694 -3.32 14.57 4.74
N THR A 695 -4.09 15.03 5.71
CA THR A 695 -5.55 15.03 5.73
C THR A 695 -6.18 16.22 5.01
N LEU A 696 -5.39 17.09 4.35
CA LEU A 696 -5.85 18.35 3.76
C LEU A 696 -7.16 18.24 2.96
N VAL A 697 -7.26 17.24 2.08
CA VAL A 697 -8.44 17.04 1.20
C VAL A 697 -9.64 16.45 1.96
N PHE A 698 -9.43 15.89 3.15
CA PHE A 698 -10.49 15.41 4.05
C PHE A 698 -10.96 16.51 5.00
N ASP A 699 -10.03 17.29 5.54
CA ASP A 699 -10.31 18.42 6.44
C ASP A 699 -10.95 19.60 5.69
N TYR A 700 -10.55 19.79 4.42
CA TYR A 700 -11.01 20.87 3.54
C TYR A 700 -11.53 20.27 2.22
N PRO A 701 -12.75 19.72 2.21
CA PRO A 701 -13.19 18.77 1.20
C PRO A 701 -13.52 19.36 -0.17
N THR A 702 -13.59 20.69 -0.33
CA THR A 702 -13.92 21.34 -1.61
C THR A 702 -12.86 22.37 -2.01
N PRO A 703 -12.70 22.68 -3.31
CA PRO A 703 -11.79 23.73 -3.77
C PRO A 703 -12.01 25.08 -3.09
N ALA A 704 -13.27 25.47 -2.84
CA ALA A 704 -13.62 26.69 -2.14
C ALA A 704 -13.13 26.69 -0.68
N VAL A 705 -13.38 25.61 0.06
CA VAL A 705 -12.99 25.50 1.47
C VAL A 705 -11.47 25.45 1.62
N LEU A 706 -10.79 24.73 0.71
CA LEU A 706 -9.33 24.68 0.69
C LEU A 706 -8.71 26.05 0.36
N ALA A 707 -9.30 26.81 -0.59
CA ALA A 707 -8.82 28.15 -0.92
C ALA A 707 -8.95 29.13 0.27
N ASP A 708 -10.01 29.01 1.06
CA ASP A 708 -10.22 29.83 2.27
C ASP A 708 -9.21 29.48 3.37
N TYR A 709 -8.92 28.20 3.57
CA TYR A 709 -7.87 27.76 4.49
C TYR A 709 -6.48 28.29 4.09
N LEU A 710 -6.12 28.13 2.81
CA LEU A 710 -4.83 28.64 2.30
C LEU A 710 -4.73 30.16 2.41
N LEU A 711 -5.83 30.89 2.26
CA LEU A 711 -5.86 32.34 2.45
C LEU A 711 -5.57 32.73 3.91
N GLY A 712 -6.15 32.02 4.88
CA GLY A 712 -5.87 32.21 6.30
C GLY A 712 -4.39 31.98 6.66
N GLU A 713 -3.82 30.87 6.18
CA GLU A 713 -2.42 30.51 6.41
C GLU A 713 -1.43 31.49 5.75
N LEU A 714 -1.71 31.95 4.52
CA LEU A 714 -0.81 32.86 3.78
C LEU A 714 -0.91 34.32 4.23
N SER A 715 -2.02 34.71 4.85
CA SER A 715 -2.25 36.09 5.31
C SER A 715 -1.62 36.38 6.69
N GLY A 716 -1.12 35.34 7.38
CA GLY A 716 -0.37 35.49 8.64
C GLY A 716 -1.22 35.97 9.81
N SER A 717 -2.38 35.36 10.02
CA SER A 717 -3.13 35.56 11.28
C SER A 717 -2.62 34.58 12.32
N ALA A 718 -1.61 35.01 13.09
CA ALA A 718 -1.44 34.50 14.44
C ALA A 718 -2.68 34.95 15.26
N ASP A 719 -3.22 34.00 16.01
CA ASP A 719 -4.38 34.10 16.91
C ASP A 719 -5.75 34.22 16.24
N GLY A 720 -6.29 33.05 15.91
CA GLY A 720 -7.70 32.80 15.65
C GLY A 720 -8.10 31.46 16.24
N GLU A 721 -7.96 31.30 17.56
CA GLU A 721 -8.81 30.37 18.30
C GLU A 721 -10.26 30.79 18.01
N GLY A 722 -10.87 30.14 17.03
CA GLY A 722 -12.31 30.18 16.85
C GLY A 722 -12.90 29.69 18.16
N GLU A 723 -13.52 30.62 18.87
CA GLU A 723 -14.21 30.47 20.13
C GLU A 723 -15.20 29.29 20.00
N ARG A 724 -14.72 28.07 20.31
CA ARG A 724 -15.56 26.90 20.54
C ARG A 724 -16.41 27.27 21.75
N ALA A 725 -17.67 27.61 21.50
CA ALA A 725 -18.66 27.78 22.54
C ALA A 725 -18.68 26.47 23.35
N LEU A 726 -18.17 26.54 24.57
CA LEU A 726 -18.37 25.51 25.60
C LEU A 726 -19.87 25.41 25.86
N VAL A 727 -20.52 24.43 25.24
CA VAL A 727 -21.86 24.01 25.62
C VAL A 727 -21.73 23.30 26.99
N PRO A 728 -22.64 23.55 27.96
CA PRO A 728 -22.47 23.06 29.32
C PRO A 728 -22.40 21.54 29.40
N ALA A 729 -21.61 21.05 30.35
CA ALA A 729 -21.47 19.63 30.68
C ALA A 729 -22.82 18.97 31.04
N ALA A 730 -22.89 17.68 30.68
CA ALA A 730 -23.96 16.73 30.92
C ALA A 730 -24.65 16.87 32.28
N GLY A 731 -25.98 16.74 32.28
CA GLY A 731 -26.75 16.60 33.50
C GLY A 731 -26.38 15.32 34.25
N GLY A 732 -26.50 15.39 35.58
CA GLY A 732 -26.02 14.35 36.48
C GLY A 732 -26.66 12.97 36.23
N GLU A 733 -26.00 11.93 36.75
CA GLU A 733 -26.50 10.55 36.74
C GLU A 733 -27.95 10.49 37.22
N GLY A 734 -28.89 10.30 36.28
CA GLY A 734 -30.33 10.21 36.55
C GLY A 734 -31.23 11.13 35.72
N GLU A 735 -30.70 12.04 34.89
CA GLU A 735 -31.53 12.85 33.99
C GLU A 735 -32.20 11.97 32.91
N PRO A 736 -33.52 12.10 32.67
CA PRO A 736 -34.21 11.44 31.57
C PRO A 736 -33.66 11.87 30.20
N ILE A 737 -33.45 10.93 29.28
CA ILE A 737 -33.08 11.23 27.90
C ILE A 737 -34.33 11.66 27.12
N ALA A 738 -34.28 12.82 26.48
CA ALA A 738 -35.35 13.33 25.64
C ALA A 738 -35.23 12.80 24.20
N ILE A 739 -36.34 12.28 23.65
CA ILE A 739 -36.47 12.02 22.22
C ILE A 739 -37.03 13.31 21.60
N VAL A 740 -36.18 14.05 20.89
CA VAL A 740 -36.53 15.38 20.36
C VAL A 740 -37.00 15.35 18.90
N GLY A 741 -36.77 14.25 18.19
CA GLY A 741 -37.23 14.02 16.82
C GLY A 741 -37.25 12.53 16.49
N MET A 742 -38.09 12.13 15.54
CA MET A 742 -38.19 10.75 15.07
C MET A 742 -38.67 10.70 13.63
N ALA A 743 -38.16 9.75 12.85
CA ALA A 743 -38.61 9.42 11.51
C ALA A 743 -38.68 7.90 11.37
N CYS A 744 -39.58 7.40 10.53
CA CYS A 744 -39.69 5.95 10.32
C CYS A 744 -40.36 5.59 9.00
N ARG A 745 -39.96 4.44 8.45
CA ARG A 745 -40.57 3.80 7.29
C ARG A 745 -40.99 2.37 7.67
N TYR A 746 -42.25 2.01 7.42
CA TYR A 746 -42.79 0.67 7.71
C TYR A 746 -43.70 0.15 6.59
N PRO A 747 -43.91 -1.18 6.49
CA PRO A 747 -44.88 -1.75 5.56
C PRO A 747 -46.28 -1.13 5.68
N GLY A 748 -47.07 -1.23 4.62
CA GLY A 748 -48.41 -0.61 4.56
C GLY A 748 -48.39 0.87 4.20
N GLY A 749 -47.26 1.38 3.68
CA GLY A 749 -47.10 2.75 3.19
C GLY A 749 -46.90 3.79 4.31
N VAL A 750 -46.36 3.37 5.44
CA VAL A 750 -46.10 4.26 6.59
C VAL A 750 -44.78 4.98 6.37
N ASN A 751 -44.87 6.31 6.27
CA ASN A 751 -43.72 7.19 6.09
C ASN A 751 -43.53 8.17 7.26
N SER A 752 -44.36 8.11 8.31
CA SER A 752 -44.17 8.96 9.48
C SER A 752 -44.57 8.29 10.78
N PRO A 753 -44.07 8.78 11.93
CA PRO A 753 -44.51 8.34 13.26
C PRO A 753 -46.03 8.41 13.45
N GLU A 754 -46.67 9.44 12.90
CA GLU A 754 -48.12 9.65 12.99
C GLU A 754 -48.89 8.60 12.19
N GLU A 755 -48.36 8.22 11.02
CA GLU A 755 -48.93 7.15 10.19
C GLU A 755 -48.73 5.78 10.81
N LEU A 756 -47.57 5.53 11.45
CA LEU A 756 -47.34 4.32 12.24
C LEU A 756 -48.36 4.21 13.37
N TRP A 757 -48.55 5.30 14.13
CA TRP A 757 -49.52 5.34 15.21
C TRP A 757 -50.94 5.06 14.71
N ARG A 758 -51.31 5.64 13.56
CA ARG A 758 -52.60 5.38 12.92
C ARG A 758 -52.76 3.91 12.54
N LEU A 759 -51.76 3.32 11.90
CA LEU A 759 -51.76 1.90 11.50
C LEU A 759 -51.98 0.99 12.71
N VAL A 760 -51.25 1.23 13.81
CA VAL A 760 -51.35 0.45 15.05
C VAL A 760 -52.70 0.67 15.74
N ALA A 761 -53.16 1.92 15.86
CA ALA A 761 -54.42 2.25 16.51
C ALA A 761 -55.65 1.71 15.75
N GLU A 762 -55.58 1.66 14.42
CA GLU A 762 -56.62 1.11 13.55
C GLU A 762 -56.55 -0.42 13.42
N GLY A 763 -55.47 -1.06 13.89
CA GLY A 763 -55.25 -2.51 13.76
C GLY A 763 -55.17 -2.98 12.30
N ARG A 764 -54.61 -2.14 11.42
CA ARG A 764 -54.49 -2.44 9.99
C ARG A 764 -53.40 -3.47 9.73
N ASP A 765 -53.71 -4.44 8.87
CA ASP A 765 -52.72 -5.39 8.34
C ASP A 765 -51.85 -4.71 7.28
N ALA A 766 -50.54 -4.94 7.34
CA ALA A 766 -49.51 -4.37 6.47
C ALA A 766 -48.86 -5.41 5.57
N ILE A 767 -49.37 -6.65 5.56
CA ILE A 767 -48.92 -7.73 4.69
C ILE A 767 -49.47 -7.52 3.27
N SER A 768 -48.57 -7.60 2.28
CA SER A 768 -48.88 -7.52 0.85
C SER A 768 -48.27 -8.69 0.09
N ASP A 769 -48.67 -8.85 -1.18
CA ASP A 769 -47.97 -9.73 -2.10
C ASP A 769 -46.50 -9.30 -2.29
N PHE A 770 -45.68 -10.17 -2.89
CA PHE A 770 -44.28 -9.88 -3.19
C PHE A 770 -44.11 -8.66 -4.11
N PRO A 771 -43.06 -7.86 -3.86
CA PRO A 771 -42.79 -6.66 -4.63
C PRO A 771 -42.35 -6.99 -6.06
N ALA A 772 -42.95 -6.32 -7.05
CA ALA A 772 -42.60 -6.48 -8.47
C ALA A 772 -41.38 -5.63 -8.91
N ASP A 773 -40.90 -4.73 -8.05
CA ASP A 773 -39.84 -3.75 -8.33
C ASP A 773 -38.43 -4.22 -7.95
N ARG A 774 -38.27 -5.48 -7.49
CA ARG A 774 -36.98 -6.03 -7.03
C ARG A 774 -36.30 -7.00 -8.01
N GLY A 775 -36.94 -7.25 -9.17
CA GLY A 775 -36.42 -8.16 -10.19
C GLY A 775 -36.50 -9.65 -9.81
N TRP A 776 -37.29 -10.00 -8.79
CA TRP A 776 -37.49 -11.38 -8.37
C TRP A 776 -38.36 -12.15 -9.36
N ASP A 777 -37.94 -13.36 -9.74
CA ASP A 777 -38.76 -14.27 -10.52
C ASP A 777 -39.73 -15.03 -9.62
N ILE A 778 -40.84 -14.36 -9.28
CA ILE A 778 -41.85 -14.85 -8.31
C ILE A 778 -42.41 -16.21 -8.74
N ASP A 779 -42.54 -16.45 -10.05
CA ASP A 779 -43.10 -17.69 -10.59
C ASP A 779 -42.14 -18.88 -10.39
N SER A 780 -40.82 -18.67 -10.45
CA SER A 780 -39.85 -19.76 -10.26
C SER A 780 -39.54 -20.07 -8.80
N ILE A 781 -39.72 -19.11 -7.90
CA ILE A 781 -39.48 -19.30 -6.46
C ILE A 781 -40.70 -19.83 -5.68
N TYR A 782 -41.91 -19.84 -6.26
CA TYR A 782 -43.11 -20.32 -5.57
C TYR A 782 -43.38 -21.82 -5.79
N HIS A 783 -43.63 -22.56 -4.70
CA HIS A 783 -44.13 -23.93 -4.77
C HIS A 783 -45.24 -24.17 -3.73
N PRO A 784 -46.40 -24.75 -4.12
CA PRO A 784 -47.54 -24.92 -3.20
C PRO A 784 -47.31 -25.95 -2.09
N GLU A 785 -46.32 -26.84 -2.25
CA GLU A 785 -45.94 -27.84 -1.23
C GLU A 785 -44.85 -27.28 -0.30
N PRO A 786 -45.12 -27.17 1.02
CA PRO A 786 -44.11 -26.76 1.98
C PRO A 786 -42.91 -27.73 2.02
N GLY A 787 -41.68 -27.20 2.04
CA GLY A 787 -40.45 -27.98 2.16
C GLY A 787 -39.83 -28.43 0.84
N HIS A 788 -40.34 -27.98 -0.31
CA HIS A 788 -39.70 -28.17 -1.60
C HIS A 788 -38.39 -27.34 -1.67
N PRO A 789 -37.22 -27.96 -1.90
CA PRO A 789 -35.93 -27.25 -1.87
C PRO A 789 -35.86 -26.11 -2.90
N GLY A 790 -35.34 -24.95 -2.48
CA GLY A 790 -35.13 -23.78 -3.34
C GLY A 790 -36.40 -23.00 -3.70
N THR A 791 -37.52 -23.28 -3.04
CA THR A 791 -38.82 -22.63 -3.30
C THR A 791 -39.57 -22.32 -2.00
N THR A 792 -40.45 -21.32 -2.01
CA THR A 792 -41.29 -20.90 -0.88
C THR A 792 -42.77 -21.20 -1.14
N TYR A 793 -43.49 -21.58 -0.07
CA TYR A 793 -44.96 -21.72 -0.11
C TYR A 793 -45.68 -20.42 0.31
N ALA A 794 -44.95 -19.44 0.84
CA ALA A 794 -45.48 -18.14 1.21
C ALA A 794 -45.50 -17.21 -0.01
N HIS A 795 -46.59 -16.46 -0.22
CA HIS A 795 -46.77 -15.52 -1.34
C HIS A 795 -46.89 -14.06 -0.90
N ALA A 796 -46.86 -13.80 0.41
CA ALA A 796 -47.10 -12.49 0.99
C ALA A 796 -46.15 -12.20 2.17
N GLY A 797 -45.82 -10.93 2.38
CA GLY A 797 -44.91 -10.45 3.42
C GLY A 797 -45.06 -8.95 3.69
N GLY A 798 -44.31 -8.43 4.66
CA GLY A 798 -44.26 -6.99 4.93
C GLY A 798 -43.12 -6.33 4.17
N PHE A 799 -43.43 -5.51 3.17
CA PHE A 799 -42.42 -4.85 2.32
C PHE A 799 -42.52 -3.33 2.40
N LEU A 800 -41.36 -2.67 2.31
CA LEU A 800 -41.29 -1.23 2.09
C LEU A 800 -41.56 -0.93 0.61
N PRO A 801 -42.56 -0.10 0.27
CA PRO A 801 -42.71 0.40 -1.08
C PRO A 801 -41.57 1.38 -1.41
N GLY A 802 -41.06 1.37 -2.64
CA GLY A 802 -40.02 2.30 -3.07
C GLY A 802 -38.67 2.08 -2.41
N ALA A 803 -38.34 0.85 -1.97
CA ALA A 803 -37.05 0.56 -1.35
C ALA A 803 -35.85 0.85 -2.28
N GLY A 804 -36.06 0.86 -3.60
CA GLY A 804 -35.06 1.25 -4.58
C GLY A 804 -34.94 2.75 -4.80
N ASP A 805 -35.84 3.56 -4.24
CA ASP A 805 -35.95 4.98 -4.55
C ASP A 805 -35.09 5.82 -3.59
N PHE A 806 -34.37 6.81 -4.12
CA PHE A 806 -33.45 7.65 -3.36
C PHE A 806 -33.15 8.98 -4.06
N ASP A 807 -32.94 10.06 -3.31
CA ASP A 807 -32.46 11.34 -3.86
C ASP A 807 -30.93 11.44 -3.74
N ALA A 808 -30.23 10.84 -4.71
CA ALA A 808 -28.77 10.76 -4.68
C ALA A 808 -28.09 12.14 -4.78
N GLU A 809 -28.64 13.03 -5.63
CA GLU A 809 -28.08 14.36 -5.87
C GLU A 809 -28.11 15.22 -4.61
N PHE A 810 -29.20 15.17 -3.85
CA PHE A 810 -29.32 15.89 -2.57
C PHE A 810 -28.21 15.52 -1.58
N PHE A 811 -27.82 14.25 -1.51
CA PHE A 811 -26.77 13.77 -0.62
C PHE A 811 -25.37 13.81 -1.23
N GLY A 812 -25.19 14.38 -2.43
CA GLY A 812 -23.90 14.44 -3.14
C GLY A 812 -23.42 13.07 -3.64
N ILE A 813 -24.32 12.10 -3.78
CA ILE A 813 -24.01 10.73 -4.19
C ILE A 813 -24.23 10.59 -5.69
N SER A 814 -23.25 10.04 -6.41
CA SER A 814 -23.39 9.83 -7.86
C SER A 814 -24.45 8.75 -8.16
N PRO A 815 -25.16 8.82 -9.30
CA PRO A 815 -26.12 7.77 -9.69
C PRO A 815 -25.53 6.35 -9.74
N ARG A 816 -24.23 6.23 -10.05
CA ARG A 816 -23.51 4.93 -10.06
C ARG A 816 -23.28 4.40 -8.65
N GLU A 817 -22.86 5.28 -7.73
CA GLU A 817 -22.71 4.92 -6.33
C GLU A 817 -24.08 4.58 -5.73
N ALA A 818 -25.09 5.41 -5.96
CA ALA A 818 -26.45 5.17 -5.50
C ALA A 818 -26.94 3.78 -5.93
N LEU A 819 -26.74 3.38 -7.18
CA LEU A 819 -27.09 2.04 -7.68
C LEU A 819 -26.39 0.89 -6.93
N ALA A 820 -25.13 1.09 -6.54
CA ALA A 820 -24.32 0.10 -5.82
C ALA A 820 -24.54 0.10 -4.30
N MET A 821 -25.14 1.15 -3.73
CA MET A 821 -25.45 1.24 -2.30
C MET A 821 -26.57 0.28 -1.91
N ASP A 822 -26.42 -0.41 -0.79
CA ASP A 822 -27.51 -1.13 -0.14
C ASP A 822 -28.69 -0.16 0.15
N PRO A 823 -29.93 -0.51 -0.23
CA PRO A 823 -31.14 0.26 0.09
C PRO A 823 -31.23 0.73 1.54
N GLN A 824 -30.70 -0.06 2.49
CA GLN A 824 -30.66 0.25 3.90
C GLN A 824 -29.86 1.52 4.20
N GLN A 825 -28.74 1.75 3.51
CA GLN A 825 -27.93 2.97 3.67
C GLN A 825 -28.70 4.21 3.18
N ARG A 826 -29.43 4.07 2.06
CA ARG A 826 -30.21 5.15 1.45
C ARG A 826 -31.37 5.59 2.34
N LEU A 827 -32.14 4.61 2.83
CA LEU A 827 -33.27 4.85 3.74
C LEU A 827 -32.82 5.49 5.06
N LEU A 828 -31.65 5.09 5.57
CA LEU A 828 -31.09 5.67 6.79
C LEU A 828 -30.68 7.13 6.62
N LEU A 829 -30.12 7.52 5.47
CA LEU A 829 -29.75 8.91 5.19
C LEU A 829 -30.98 9.83 5.17
N GLU A 830 -32.03 9.44 4.45
CA GLU A 830 -33.28 10.19 4.40
C GLU A 830 -33.96 10.25 5.79
N SER A 831 -34.02 9.12 6.49
CA SER A 831 -34.63 9.07 7.82
C SER A 831 -33.86 9.88 8.86
N ALA A 832 -32.53 9.91 8.81
CA ALA A 832 -31.70 10.73 9.68
C ALA A 832 -31.94 12.22 9.45
N TRP A 833 -32.01 12.63 8.17
CA TRP A 833 -32.33 14.01 7.79
C TRP A 833 -33.72 14.42 8.30
N GLU A 834 -34.75 13.62 8.02
CA GLU A 834 -36.12 13.88 8.47
C GLU A 834 -36.25 13.95 9.99
N ALA A 835 -35.53 13.09 10.72
CA ALA A 835 -35.55 13.10 12.18
C ALA A 835 -34.98 14.42 12.75
N LEU A 836 -33.94 14.97 12.11
CA LEU A 836 -33.36 16.26 12.49
C LEU A 836 -34.29 17.43 12.15
N GLU A 837 -34.89 17.43 10.95
CA GLU A 837 -35.85 18.47 10.57
C GLU A 837 -37.08 18.48 11.48
N ARG A 838 -37.59 17.29 11.85
CA ARG A 838 -38.68 17.15 12.82
C ARG A 838 -38.30 17.61 14.23
N ALA A 839 -37.02 17.52 14.59
CA ALA A 839 -36.51 18.11 15.82
C ALA A 839 -36.36 19.64 15.74
N GLY A 840 -36.58 20.25 14.57
CA GLY A 840 -36.33 21.68 14.32
C GLY A 840 -34.83 22.02 14.30
N ILE A 841 -33.98 21.02 14.06
CA ILE A 841 -32.52 21.19 14.00
C ILE A 841 -32.13 21.31 12.53
N ASP A 842 -31.47 22.43 12.19
CA ASP A 842 -30.82 22.58 10.88
C ASP A 842 -29.60 21.63 10.82
N PRO A 843 -29.61 20.59 9.96
CA PRO A 843 -28.52 19.62 9.89
C PRO A 843 -27.16 20.25 9.60
N ALA A 844 -27.11 21.38 8.89
CA ALA A 844 -25.85 22.07 8.58
C ALA A 844 -25.16 22.62 9.84
N THR A 845 -25.93 22.92 10.90
CA THR A 845 -25.40 23.44 12.17
C THR A 845 -24.72 22.36 13.03
N LEU A 846 -24.90 21.09 12.70
CA LEU A 846 -24.28 19.96 13.42
C LEU A 846 -22.89 19.59 12.90
N ARG A 847 -22.42 20.19 11.80
CA ARG A 847 -21.07 19.95 11.28
C ARG A 847 -20.00 20.33 12.32
N GLY A 848 -19.09 19.41 12.61
CA GLY A 848 -18.05 19.55 13.62
C GLY A 848 -18.53 19.38 15.07
N SER A 849 -19.80 19.00 15.28
CA SER A 849 -20.33 18.77 16.63
C SER A 849 -20.05 17.34 17.11
N ALA A 850 -19.92 17.17 18.42
CA ALA A 850 -19.87 15.85 19.07
C ALA A 850 -21.25 15.18 19.09
N THR A 851 -21.88 15.00 17.93
CA THR A 851 -23.14 14.27 17.75
C THR A 851 -22.84 12.83 17.38
N GLY A 852 -23.36 11.86 18.14
CA GLY A 852 -23.16 10.44 17.87
C GLY A 852 -24.19 9.84 16.91
N VAL A 853 -23.84 8.76 16.22
CA VAL A 853 -24.70 7.99 15.33
C VAL A 853 -24.64 6.51 15.71
N PHE A 854 -25.77 5.93 16.10
CA PHE A 854 -25.88 4.54 16.54
C PHE A 854 -26.95 3.82 15.71
N THR A 855 -26.55 2.90 14.86
CA THR A 855 -27.46 2.22 13.93
C THR A 855 -27.47 0.71 14.15
N GLY A 856 -28.65 0.13 14.28
CA GLY A 856 -28.85 -1.30 14.20
C GLY A 856 -29.06 -1.74 12.74
N GLY A 857 -28.33 -2.75 12.27
CA GLY A 857 -28.52 -3.30 10.94
C GLY A 857 -28.27 -4.81 10.92
N SER A 858 -28.87 -5.49 9.95
CA SER A 858 -28.68 -6.93 9.70
C SER A 858 -29.15 -7.25 8.28
N TYR A 859 -28.68 -8.36 7.71
CA TYR A 859 -28.95 -8.80 6.32
C TYR A 859 -28.36 -7.83 5.28
N TYR A 860 -27.15 -8.15 4.80
CA TYR A 860 -26.37 -7.34 3.84
C TYR A 860 -26.26 -8.06 2.49
N ASP A 861 -27.41 -8.52 1.97
CA ASP A 861 -27.54 -9.45 0.84
C ASP A 861 -27.65 -8.75 -0.54
N TYR A 862 -27.74 -7.42 -0.57
CA TYR A 862 -27.94 -6.65 -1.80
C TYR A 862 -26.81 -6.87 -2.84
N GLY A 863 -27.12 -7.63 -3.89
CA GLY A 863 -26.23 -7.95 -5.01
C GLY A 863 -25.19 -9.03 -4.71
N ALA A 864 -25.38 -9.84 -3.65
CA ALA A 864 -24.51 -10.96 -3.31
C ALA A 864 -24.46 -12.05 -4.40
N ASP A 865 -25.55 -12.25 -5.16
CA ASP A 865 -25.67 -13.28 -6.20
C ASP A 865 -25.15 -12.86 -7.58
N LEU A 866 -24.66 -11.62 -7.73
CA LEU A 866 -24.11 -11.15 -9.00
C LEU A 866 -22.66 -11.64 -9.15
N VAL A 867 -22.49 -12.74 -9.90
CA VAL A 867 -21.19 -13.38 -10.22
C VAL A 867 -20.16 -12.41 -10.79
N GLN A 868 -20.59 -11.31 -11.42
CA GLN A 868 -19.78 -10.15 -11.79
C GLN A 868 -20.63 -8.89 -11.73
N LEU A 869 -20.29 -7.93 -10.87
CA LEU A 869 -20.78 -6.56 -11.01
C LEU A 869 -20.14 -5.95 -12.26
N PRO A 870 -20.87 -5.13 -13.05
CA PRO A 870 -20.27 -4.33 -14.11
C PRO A 870 -19.02 -3.60 -13.60
N GLU A 871 -17.93 -3.63 -14.37
CA GLU A 871 -16.62 -3.05 -14.00
C GLU A 871 -16.75 -1.60 -13.49
N GLU A 872 -17.71 -0.85 -14.03
CA GLU A 872 -18.07 0.53 -13.68
C GLU A 872 -18.65 0.71 -12.26
N LEU A 873 -19.20 -0.34 -11.65
CA LEU A 873 -19.79 -0.32 -10.29
C LEU A 873 -18.87 -0.95 -9.23
N SER A 874 -17.79 -1.61 -9.67
CA SER A 874 -16.89 -2.38 -8.79
C SER A 874 -16.26 -1.52 -7.67
N GLY A 875 -15.91 -0.26 -7.96
CA GLY A 875 -15.30 0.66 -6.99
C GLY A 875 -16.22 1.09 -5.84
N TYR A 876 -17.54 1.01 -6.01
CA TYR A 876 -18.53 1.36 -4.97
C TYR A 876 -19.05 0.15 -4.20
N SER A 877 -18.70 -1.07 -4.63
CA SER A 877 -19.28 -2.32 -4.11
C SER A 877 -18.89 -2.62 -2.66
N SER A 878 -17.65 -2.31 -2.26
CA SER A 878 -17.14 -2.56 -0.91
C SER A 878 -17.80 -1.66 0.13
N ILE A 879 -17.91 -0.35 -0.17
CA ILE A 879 -18.53 0.64 0.71
C ILE A 879 -20.06 0.53 0.65
N GLY A 880 -20.63 0.18 -0.50
CA GLY A 880 -22.07 0.01 -0.69
C GLY A 880 -22.68 -1.12 0.15
N ARG A 881 -21.89 -2.07 0.66
CA ARG A 881 -22.35 -3.26 1.40
C ARG A 881 -21.82 -3.38 2.83
N ALA A 882 -20.78 -2.63 3.18
CA ALA A 882 -20.15 -2.75 4.50
C ALA A 882 -21.09 -2.27 5.61
N SER A 883 -21.25 -3.08 6.65
CA SER A 883 -22.11 -2.77 7.80
C SER A 883 -21.69 -1.48 8.51
N SER A 884 -20.38 -1.26 8.68
CA SER A 884 -19.81 -0.05 9.31
C SER A 884 -20.19 1.25 8.59
N VAL A 885 -20.56 1.17 7.32
CA VAL A 885 -20.92 2.34 6.51
C VAL A 885 -22.32 2.87 6.86
N LEU A 886 -23.21 2.09 7.48
CA LEU A 886 -24.54 2.57 7.88
C LEU A 886 -24.46 3.77 8.83
N SER A 887 -23.71 3.65 9.93
CA SER A 887 -23.47 4.77 10.85
C SER A 887 -22.46 5.77 10.28
N GLY A 888 -21.39 5.27 9.65
CA GLY A 888 -20.30 6.10 9.14
C GLY A 888 -20.74 7.08 8.05
N ARG A 889 -21.67 6.67 7.17
CA ARG A 889 -22.16 7.52 6.08
C ARG A 889 -23.04 8.65 6.59
N ILE A 890 -23.93 8.41 7.56
CA ILE A 890 -24.69 9.49 8.22
C ILE A 890 -23.73 10.48 8.86
N ALA A 891 -22.77 9.99 9.65
CA ALA A 891 -21.78 10.84 10.31
C ALA A 891 -20.96 11.65 9.30
N TYR A 892 -20.52 11.03 8.21
CA TYR A 892 -19.77 11.69 7.14
C TYR A 892 -20.60 12.75 6.41
N THR A 893 -21.80 12.40 5.95
CA THR A 893 -22.69 13.31 5.19
C THR A 893 -23.10 14.53 6.00
N LEU A 894 -23.33 14.36 7.30
CA LEU A 894 -23.72 15.44 8.22
C LEU A 894 -22.52 16.11 8.91
N GLY A 895 -21.30 15.61 8.72
CA GLY A 895 -20.07 16.10 9.33
C GLY A 895 -20.04 15.98 10.86
N LEU A 896 -20.55 14.88 11.42
CA LEU A 896 -20.65 14.65 12.86
C LEU A 896 -19.35 14.02 13.41
N GLU A 897 -18.83 14.54 14.51
CA GLU A 897 -17.57 14.12 15.13
C GLU A 897 -17.76 13.23 16.38
N GLY A 898 -19.00 12.87 16.73
CA GLY A 898 -19.29 11.94 17.83
C GLY A 898 -19.15 10.46 17.44
N PRO A 899 -19.37 9.52 18.38
CA PRO A 899 -19.24 8.08 18.11
C PRO A 899 -20.17 7.63 16.98
N ALA A 900 -19.64 6.93 15.97
CA ALA A 900 -20.40 6.38 14.84
C ALA A 900 -20.33 4.86 14.85
N VAL A 901 -21.37 4.19 15.34
CA VAL A 901 -21.37 2.75 15.62
C VAL A 901 -22.54 2.04 14.95
N THR A 902 -22.23 1.01 14.17
CA THR A 902 -23.22 0.06 13.66
C THR A 902 -23.16 -1.22 14.49
N VAL A 903 -24.31 -1.74 14.93
CA VAL A 903 -24.41 -2.96 15.74
C VAL A 903 -25.34 -3.99 15.08
N ASP A 904 -24.89 -5.24 15.08
CA ASP A 904 -25.67 -6.40 14.65
C ASP A 904 -25.82 -7.38 15.82
N THR A 905 -27.03 -7.42 16.39
CA THR A 905 -27.51 -8.45 17.32
C THR A 905 -28.79 -9.08 16.79
N ALA A 906 -28.91 -9.18 15.46
CA ALA A 906 -30.13 -9.57 14.75
C ALA A 906 -31.35 -8.73 15.18
N CYS A 907 -32.44 -9.36 15.63
CA CYS A 907 -33.70 -8.68 15.93
C CYS A 907 -33.62 -7.63 17.06
N SER A 908 -32.57 -7.63 17.89
CA SER A 908 -32.39 -6.64 18.97
C SER A 908 -31.50 -5.45 18.59
N SER A 909 -30.99 -5.37 17.36
CA SER A 909 -29.98 -4.37 16.97
C SER A 909 -30.38 -2.93 17.24
N SER A 910 -31.62 -2.53 16.93
CA SER A 910 -32.10 -1.16 17.15
C SER A 910 -32.20 -0.79 18.64
N LEU A 911 -32.56 -1.75 19.50
CA LEU A 911 -32.62 -1.54 20.96
C LEU A 911 -31.21 -1.44 21.57
N VAL A 912 -30.25 -2.22 21.08
CA VAL A 912 -28.85 -2.13 21.51
C VAL A 912 -28.23 -0.81 21.06
N ALA A 913 -28.49 -0.39 19.82
CA ALA A 913 -28.05 0.91 19.30
C ALA A 913 -28.58 2.07 20.15
N LEU A 914 -29.88 2.05 20.50
CA LEU A 914 -30.48 3.04 21.40
C LEU A 914 -29.85 3.00 22.80
N HIS A 915 -29.58 1.81 23.34
CA HIS A 915 -28.92 1.67 24.64
C HIS A 915 -27.52 2.31 24.64
N TRP A 916 -26.72 2.09 23.60
CA TRP A 916 -25.39 2.70 23.47
C TRP A 916 -25.44 4.21 23.28
N ALA A 917 -26.39 4.72 22.50
CA ALA A 917 -26.63 6.16 22.38
C ALA A 917 -26.92 6.81 23.74
N ILE A 918 -27.77 6.16 24.56
CA ILE A 918 -28.08 6.61 25.92
C ILE A 918 -26.83 6.61 26.81
N GLN A 919 -25.97 5.59 26.70
CA GLN A 919 -24.72 5.56 27.48
C GLN A 919 -23.77 6.68 27.05
N ALA A 920 -23.59 6.90 25.74
CA ALA A 920 -22.70 7.94 25.21
C ALA A 920 -23.16 9.37 25.59
N LEU A 921 -24.47 9.62 25.58
CA LEU A 921 -25.03 10.89 26.08
C LEU A 921 -24.78 11.09 27.58
N ARG A 922 -24.84 10.02 28.37
CA ARG A 922 -24.62 10.07 29.83
C ARG A 922 -23.15 10.18 30.21
N SER A 923 -22.26 9.55 29.46
CA SER A 923 -20.81 9.63 29.67
C SER A 923 -20.21 10.95 29.16
N GLY A 924 -20.99 11.74 28.40
CA GLY A 924 -20.53 12.98 27.78
C GLY A 924 -19.66 12.77 26.54
N GLU A 925 -19.67 11.56 25.97
CA GLU A 925 -19.02 11.26 24.69
C GLU A 925 -19.70 11.96 23.52
N CYS A 926 -21.00 12.27 23.64
CA CYS A 926 -21.73 13.12 22.73
C CYS A 926 -22.77 13.98 23.46
N SER A 927 -23.14 15.11 22.85
CA SER A 927 -24.18 16.02 23.36
C SER A 927 -25.53 15.83 22.68
N LEU A 928 -25.55 15.16 21.53
CA LEU A 928 -26.73 14.78 20.76
C LEU A 928 -26.45 13.40 20.15
N ALA A 929 -27.48 12.58 19.94
CA ALA A 929 -27.32 11.27 19.31
C ALA A 929 -28.47 10.94 18.36
N LEU A 930 -28.13 10.44 17.17
CA LEU A 930 -29.05 9.75 16.27
C LEU A 930 -28.99 8.25 16.60
N ALA A 931 -30.13 7.66 16.94
CA ALA A 931 -30.23 6.23 17.25
C ALA A 931 -31.40 5.60 16.48
N GLY A 932 -31.15 4.47 15.82
CA GLY A 932 -32.19 3.80 15.04
C GLY A 932 -31.77 2.42 14.54
N GLY A 933 -32.56 1.86 13.62
CA GLY A 933 -32.18 0.65 12.91
C GLY A 933 -32.93 0.45 11.61
N VAL A 934 -32.38 -0.40 10.75
CA VAL A 934 -32.89 -0.64 9.39
C VAL A 934 -32.81 -2.12 9.06
N THR A 935 -33.78 -2.60 8.28
CA THR A 935 -33.78 -3.97 7.74
C THR A 935 -34.56 -3.96 6.43
N VAL A 936 -33.90 -4.38 5.35
CA VAL A 936 -34.52 -4.60 4.04
C VAL A 936 -34.01 -5.92 3.49
N MET A 937 -34.92 -6.84 3.16
CA MET A 937 -34.56 -8.08 2.46
C MET A 937 -34.43 -7.80 0.96
N SER A 938 -33.23 -7.94 0.40
CA SER A 938 -33.00 -7.63 -1.02
C SER A 938 -33.18 -8.83 -1.93
N THR A 939 -33.04 -10.03 -1.38
CA THR A 939 -33.26 -11.31 -2.06
C THR A 939 -34.50 -12.02 -1.49
N PRO A 940 -35.09 -12.97 -2.25
CA PRO A 940 -36.20 -13.78 -1.78
C PRO A 940 -35.80 -15.03 -0.96
N GLU A 941 -34.49 -15.33 -0.86
CA GLU A 941 -33.93 -16.44 -0.06
C GLU A 941 -33.85 -16.08 1.43
#